data_AF-A0A674HQD0-F1
#
_entry.id   AF-A0A674HQD0-F1
#
_cell.length_a   1.000
_cell.length_b   1.000
_cell.length_c   1.000
_cell.angle_alpha   90.00
_cell.angle_beta   90.00
_cell.angle_gamma   90.00
#
_symmetry.space_group_name_H-M   'P 1'
#
loop_
_entity.id
_entity.type
_entity.pdbx_description
1 polymer ?
#
loop_
_entity_poly.entity_id
_entity_poly.type
_entity_poly.pdbx_seq_one_letter_code
_entity_poly.pdbx_strand_id
1 'polypeptide(L)'
;MESWQLRFDTLEALRLSSKGRLSYCSHWQEDEAALEGCVAPVELSPYCGWVLDSLSGQLEREISPSSTPKQSTPLPKLASAEKIPPGSHRSSSPPSSTEPSETKENDHLSLQEVNQEVVPAVLSSKVAKVEGCIRMYEEMHRLKAKERLRQRQEEQEQMVRAAYAQASEQLKRFDELRELKRHQEFQELQEVMEKSSKEAQGQQEKLKEEHRHRAKILNLKLREAEQQRQRQEELERLRKEEGQERLRRLYSIQEELLQLNQQIDPNYRHKDLPRIDLSAYSNRGNQICGLVSGLIRTTSEKGFPTQADVASTERALQEMRGLISSMQQEITAALEEKKRKDEEEKKQKQKELEKKEQMNSQTPAPAQQSGEKQQKEGLKVKTEESIMQWYQQLQDAAEQCVAAFSEIGNCKGNTEVKKIKTNLQKAATIPVSQISRHGEGEVSFHHDSAFPIAVVLSGIWELHPRVGDIFLAHLHKKCPYSVPFYPAWKEGTSMEEYQRMLGYEVHDSKVEEQDHFLKRMSGMIRLYAAIIQLRWPYGNKQGAHPHGLSYGWRWLAQMLNLEPLADVTAMLLLDFLEVCGNALMKQYGIQFWKTMFFIQKSYIPRIEAVTSSGQMGCLSRLKNFVQKCLRAEEIPLPKGILTPSFWRT
;
A
#
# COMPACT_ATOMS: atom_id res chain seq x y z
N MET A 1 51.42 41.05 57.64
CA MET A 1 50.41 42.02 57.15
C MET A 1 50.62 42.36 55.67
N GLU A 2 51.83 42.17 55.12
CA GLU A 2 52.23 42.69 53.81
C GLU A 2 51.33 42.29 52.63
N SER A 3 50.75 41.08 52.64
CA SER A 3 49.86 40.60 51.57
C SER A 3 48.60 41.44 51.35
N TRP A 4 48.23 42.34 52.27
CA TRP A 4 47.08 43.25 52.09
C TRP A 4 47.51 44.56 51.42
N GLN A 5 48.66 45.11 51.79
CA GLN A 5 49.22 46.33 51.19
C GLN A 5 49.62 46.07 49.74
N LEU A 6 50.35 44.98 49.47
CA LEU A 6 50.70 44.53 48.11
C LEU A 6 49.49 44.45 47.14
N ARG A 7 48.29 44.14 47.64
CA ARG A 7 47.05 44.14 46.83
C ARG A 7 46.56 45.55 46.49
N PHE A 8 46.63 46.48 47.44
CA PHE A 8 46.29 47.88 47.19
C PHE A 8 47.32 48.55 46.28
N ASP A 9 48.61 48.34 46.53
CA ASP A 9 49.71 48.85 45.69
C ASP A 9 49.56 48.37 44.24
N THR A 10 49.20 47.09 44.04
CA THR A 10 48.92 46.53 42.70
C THR A 10 47.70 47.17 42.04
N LEU A 11 46.61 47.39 42.78
CA LEU A 11 45.40 48.02 42.26
C LEU A 11 45.63 49.50 41.89
N GLU A 12 46.42 50.21 42.68
CA GLU A 12 46.78 51.61 42.43
C GLU A 12 47.74 51.73 41.22
N ALA A 13 48.73 50.84 41.12
CA ALA A 13 49.60 50.74 39.93
C ALA A 13 48.80 50.41 38.65
N LEU A 14 47.80 49.52 38.72
CA LEU A 14 46.89 49.25 37.60
C LEU A 14 46.05 50.47 37.22
N ARG A 15 45.62 51.27 38.21
CA ARG A 15 44.82 52.50 38.00
C ARG A 15 45.64 53.65 37.40
N LEU A 16 46.94 53.69 37.66
CA LEU A 16 47.90 54.66 37.09
C LEU A 16 48.45 54.23 35.72
N SER A 17 48.32 52.95 35.35
CA SER A 17 48.76 52.40 34.06
C SER A 17 48.03 53.03 32.87
N SER A 18 48.76 53.26 31.77
CA SER A 18 48.17 53.73 30.50
C SER A 18 47.14 52.75 29.91
N LYS A 19 47.22 51.45 30.26
CA LYS A 19 46.22 50.44 29.89
C LYS A 19 45.04 50.34 30.86
N GLY A 20 45.09 51.02 32.02
CA GLY A 20 44.03 51.04 33.03
C GLY A 20 42.88 52.02 32.76
N ARG A 21 43.01 52.89 31.75
CA ARG A 21 42.02 53.94 31.42
C ARG A 21 40.82 53.43 30.61
N LEU A 22 40.28 52.27 30.95
CA LEU A 22 39.01 51.79 30.38
C LEU A 22 37.84 52.40 31.16
N SER A 23 37.10 53.30 30.51
CA SER A 23 35.88 53.88 31.05
C SER A 23 34.74 52.85 30.99
N TYR A 24 34.53 52.12 32.09
CA TYR A 24 33.35 51.27 32.24
C TYR A 24 32.09 52.14 32.24
N CYS A 25 31.30 52.06 31.17
CA CYS A 25 29.98 52.66 31.12
C CYS A 25 29.06 51.89 32.07
N SER A 26 28.42 52.58 33.02
CA SER A 26 27.61 51.94 34.07
C SER A 26 26.20 51.54 33.61
N HIS A 27 25.83 51.89 32.37
CA HIS A 27 24.56 51.55 31.75
C HIS A 27 24.82 50.70 30.52
N TRP A 28 24.44 49.43 30.60
CA TRP A 28 24.23 48.60 29.41
C TRP A 28 22.86 48.96 28.83
N GLN A 29 22.80 49.17 27.52
CA GLN A 29 21.54 49.17 26.76
C GLN A 29 21.50 47.90 25.90
N GLU A 30 20.30 47.33 25.76
CA GLU A 30 20.06 46.06 25.09
C GLU A 30 19.93 46.24 23.56
N ASP A 31 21.05 46.47 22.87
CA ASP A 31 21.13 46.42 21.41
C ASP A 31 21.64 45.03 20.94
N GLU A 32 20.72 44.15 20.54
CA GLU A 32 21.05 42.76 20.12
C GLU A 32 22.04 42.69 18.95
N ALA A 33 22.13 43.75 18.13
CA ALA A 33 23.04 43.86 16.98
C ALA A 33 24.53 43.70 17.35
N ALA A 34 24.91 43.90 18.62
CA ALA A 34 26.29 43.70 19.08
C ALA A 34 26.68 42.21 19.23
N LEU A 35 25.72 41.28 19.34
CA LEU A 35 25.97 39.86 19.59
C LEU A 35 26.06 39.01 18.31
N GLU A 36 25.52 39.48 17.19
CA GLU A 36 25.51 38.74 15.92
C GLU A 36 26.94 38.46 15.39
N GLY A 37 27.89 39.37 15.67
CA GLY A 37 29.32 39.19 15.38
C GLY A 37 30.02 38.08 16.19
N CYS A 38 29.38 37.50 17.20
CA CYS A 38 29.93 36.42 18.03
C CYS A 38 29.41 35.02 17.65
N VAL A 39 28.59 34.89 16.60
CA VAL A 39 27.99 33.62 16.15
C VAL A 39 28.67 33.04 14.90
N ALA A 40 29.54 33.82 14.24
CA ALA A 40 30.35 33.35 13.12
C ALA A 40 31.45 32.36 13.58
N PRO A 41 31.84 31.38 12.74
CA PRO A 41 33.06 30.59 12.96
C PRO A 41 34.30 31.50 13.05
N VAL A 42 35.30 31.10 13.84
CA VAL A 42 36.56 31.85 13.96
C VAL A 42 37.38 31.71 12.68
N GLU A 43 37.22 32.68 11.77
CA GLU A 43 38.11 32.82 10.61
C GLU A 43 39.51 33.27 11.07
N LEU A 44 40.54 32.61 10.54
CA LEU A 44 41.92 33.02 10.77
C LEU A 44 42.20 34.33 10.03
N SER A 45 42.98 35.21 10.66
CA SER A 45 43.38 36.48 10.05
C SER A 45 44.04 36.27 8.68
N PRO A 46 43.80 37.13 7.68
CA PRO A 46 44.52 37.09 6.39
C PRO A 46 46.05 37.12 6.50
N TYR A 47 46.59 37.50 7.67
CA TYR A 47 48.02 37.51 7.96
C TYR A 47 48.59 36.15 8.45
N CYS A 48 47.76 35.11 8.60
CA CYS A 48 48.17 33.82 9.17
C CYS A 48 48.94 32.88 8.22
N GLY A 49 49.07 33.21 6.92
CA GLY A 49 49.68 32.31 5.91
C GLY A 49 51.07 31.77 6.28
N TRP A 50 51.95 32.63 6.79
CA TRP A 50 53.30 32.29 7.26
C TRP A 50 53.31 31.16 8.31
N VAL A 51 52.28 31.07 9.16
CA VAL A 51 52.17 30.01 10.19
C VAL A 51 51.92 28.64 9.56
N LEU A 52 51.20 28.59 8.42
CA LEU A 52 50.95 27.35 7.68
C LEU A 52 52.20 26.90 6.92
N ASP A 53 52.91 27.82 6.25
CA ASP A 53 54.20 27.50 5.59
C ASP A 53 55.23 26.92 6.57
N SER A 54 55.26 27.45 7.80
CA SER A 54 56.14 26.99 8.87
C SER A 54 55.84 25.57 9.35
N LEU A 55 54.61 25.08 9.18
CA LEU A 55 54.18 23.72 9.53
C LEU A 55 54.37 22.75 8.36
N SER A 56 54.02 23.17 7.13
CA SER A 56 54.23 22.39 5.91
C SER A 56 55.70 21.99 5.72
N GLY A 57 56.63 22.93 5.96
CA GLY A 57 58.07 22.71 5.83
C GLY A 57 58.69 21.74 6.85
N GLN A 58 57.93 21.26 7.85
CA GLN A 58 58.36 20.18 8.74
C GLN A 58 57.86 18.79 8.31
N LEU A 59 56.71 18.71 7.62
CA LEU A 59 56.12 17.43 7.23
C LEU A 59 56.76 16.82 5.96
N GLU A 60 57.24 17.66 5.03
CA GLU A 60 57.85 17.20 3.77
C GLU A 60 59.25 16.57 3.94
N ARG A 61 59.84 16.56 5.15
CA ARG A 61 61.19 15.99 5.37
C ARG A 61 61.23 14.49 5.70
N GLU A 62 60.12 13.86 6.08
CA GLU A 62 60.12 12.43 6.46
C GLU A 62 59.54 11.48 5.39
N ILE A 63 58.97 12.00 4.30
CA ILE A 63 58.39 11.15 3.24
C ILE A 63 58.96 11.52 1.86
N SER A 64 59.93 10.74 1.40
CA SER A 64 60.39 10.75 0.00
C SER A 64 60.81 9.33 -0.42
N PRO A 65 59.94 8.57 -1.11
CA PRO A 65 60.25 7.21 -1.55
C PRO A 65 61.15 7.22 -2.80
N SER A 66 62.36 6.67 -2.69
CA SER A 66 63.23 6.47 -3.86
C SER A 66 62.70 5.34 -4.74
N SER A 67 62.47 5.64 -6.02
CA SER A 67 62.02 4.66 -7.01
C SER A 67 63.05 4.48 -8.13
N THR A 68 63.31 3.23 -8.51
CA THR A 68 63.37 2.77 -9.92
C THR A 68 63.55 1.24 -9.99
N PRO A 69 63.13 0.56 -11.07
CA PRO A 69 62.94 -0.89 -11.07
C PRO A 69 63.99 -1.70 -11.85
N LYS A 70 64.03 -3.02 -11.62
CA LYS A 70 64.32 -4.04 -12.65
C LYS A 70 63.87 -5.45 -12.23
N GLN A 71 63.77 -6.34 -13.22
CA GLN A 71 63.24 -7.70 -13.11
C GLN A 71 64.33 -8.72 -12.73
N SER A 72 63.99 -9.72 -11.91
CA SER A 72 64.31 -11.14 -12.21
C SER A 72 63.72 -12.14 -11.19
N THR A 73 62.97 -13.12 -11.69
CA THR A 73 62.78 -14.45 -11.09
C THR A 73 64.08 -15.28 -11.26
N PRO A 74 64.33 -16.43 -10.58
CA PRO A 74 63.32 -17.42 -10.13
C PRO A 74 63.48 -18.11 -8.75
N LEU A 75 62.41 -18.84 -8.42
CA LEU A 75 62.32 -19.98 -7.47
C LEU A 75 63.48 -21.00 -7.61
N PRO A 76 63.87 -21.73 -6.54
CA PRO A 76 63.04 -22.77 -5.90
C PRO A 76 63.19 -22.85 -4.34
N LYS A 77 62.77 -23.86 -3.55
CA LYS A 77 62.20 -25.22 -3.80
C LYS A 77 61.34 -25.74 -2.61
N LEU A 78 60.93 -27.02 -2.73
CA LEU A 78 60.32 -27.99 -1.79
C LEU A 78 60.95 -28.06 -0.36
N ALA A 79 60.33 -28.65 0.69
CA ALA A 79 59.04 -29.36 0.84
C ALA A 79 58.64 -29.61 2.34
N SER A 80 57.40 -30.09 2.56
CA SER A 80 56.91 -31.16 3.49
C SER A 80 57.57 -31.42 4.87
N ALA A 81 56.86 -31.87 5.92
CA ALA A 81 55.42 -32.07 6.20
C ALA A 81 55.20 -32.36 7.72
N GLU A 82 53.97 -32.71 8.11
CA GLU A 82 53.44 -32.92 9.47
C GLU A 82 54.19 -33.92 10.37
N LYS A 83 54.17 -33.68 11.70
CA LYS A 83 53.48 -34.54 12.69
C LYS A 83 53.39 -33.93 14.10
N ILE A 84 52.49 -34.47 14.92
CA ILE A 84 52.13 -34.02 16.29
C ILE A 84 52.31 -35.21 17.30
N PRO A 85 51.98 -35.11 18.62
CA PRO A 85 52.91 -35.20 19.76
C PRO A 85 52.90 -36.62 20.42
N PRO A 86 52.89 -36.93 21.75
CA PRO A 86 52.70 -36.17 23.02
C PRO A 86 54.03 -35.95 23.80
N GLY A 87 54.10 -35.33 24.99
CA GLY A 87 53.11 -34.64 25.83
C GLY A 87 53.30 -34.92 27.33
N SER A 88 53.26 -33.90 28.21
CA SER A 88 53.18 -34.04 29.68
C SER A 88 52.69 -32.75 30.35
N HIS A 89 52.16 -32.83 31.58
CA HIS A 89 51.51 -31.73 32.30
C HIS A 89 52.34 -31.23 33.50
N ARG A 90 52.38 -29.91 33.73
CA ARG A 90 51.82 -29.31 34.97
C ARG A 90 51.74 -27.77 34.93
N SER A 91 50.92 -27.24 35.83
CA SER A 91 50.60 -25.82 36.01
C SER A 91 51.08 -25.28 37.37
N SER A 92 51.71 -24.10 37.41
CA SER A 92 51.75 -23.22 38.60
C SER A 92 52.42 -21.87 38.31
N SER A 93 51.81 -20.78 38.79
CA SER A 93 52.43 -19.46 39.04
C SER A 93 52.89 -19.37 40.52
N PRO A 94 53.52 -18.28 41.02
CA PRO A 94 54.13 -17.11 40.36
C PRO A 94 55.69 -17.23 40.43
N PRO A 95 56.57 -16.43 41.12
CA PRO A 95 56.46 -15.23 41.98
C PRO A 95 57.14 -13.96 41.37
N SER A 96 57.60 -13.04 42.22
CA SER A 96 58.27 -11.76 41.94
C SER A 96 59.76 -11.74 42.39
N SER A 97 60.58 -10.83 41.83
CA SER A 97 61.31 -9.75 42.57
C SER A 97 62.73 -9.40 42.06
N THR A 98 63.13 -8.15 42.36
CA THR A 98 64.51 -7.63 42.49
C THR A 98 65.25 -7.17 41.21
N GLU A 99 65.98 -6.05 41.37
CA GLU A 99 66.82 -5.34 40.39
C GLU A 99 68.29 -5.86 40.42
N PRO A 100 69.31 -5.14 39.91
CA PRO A 100 69.66 -5.03 38.49
C PRO A 100 71.13 -5.46 38.21
N SER A 101 71.52 -5.56 36.93
CA SER A 101 72.94 -5.68 36.57
C SER A 101 73.29 -4.99 35.25
N GLU A 102 74.15 -3.98 35.37
CA GLU A 102 75.23 -3.54 34.46
C GLU A 102 75.14 -3.86 32.96
N THR A 103 75.20 -2.81 32.13
CA THR A 103 75.62 -2.90 30.72
C THR A 103 76.86 -2.05 30.52
N LYS A 104 77.87 -2.61 29.86
CA LYS A 104 79.20 -2.02 29.66
C LYS A 104 79.52 -2.01 28.17
N GLU A 105 80.02 -0.87 27.68
CA GLU A 105 80.90 -0.74 26.50
C GLU A 105 80.29 -1.16 25.11
N ASN A 106 80.59 -0.51 23.98
CA ASN A 106 81.54 0.59 23.75
C ASN A 106 81.23 1.42 22.49
N ASP A 107 81.63 2.70 22.52
CA ASP A 107 82.22 3.51 21.42
C ASP A 107 81.52 3.66 20.03
N HIS A 108 81.72 4.74 19.25
CA HIS A 108 82.73 5.82 19.32
C HIS A 108 82.23 7.10 18.60
N LEU A 109 82.71 8.29 19.03
CA LEU A 109 82.98 9.51 18.22
C LEU A 109 81.78 10.22 17.51
N SER A 110 81.67 11.56 17.44
CA SER A 110 82.54 12.67 17.88
C SER A 110 81.70 13.92 18.24
N LEU A 111 82.20 14.75 19.15
CA LEU A 111 82.24 16.20 18.94
C LEU A 111 83.37 16.84 19.77
N GLN A 112 83.73 18.08 19.42
CA GLN A 112 85.03 18.67 19.73
C GLN A 112 84.86 20.04 20.40
N GLU A 113 85.20 20.14 21.68
CA GLU A 113 85.38 21.43 22.37
C GLU A 113 86.85 21.65 22.77
N VAL A 114 87.24 22.92 22.86
CA VAL A 114 88.64 23.34 22.86
C VAL A 114 89.20 23.43 24.28
N ASN A 115 90.32 22.74 24.52
CA ASN A 115 91.11 22.94 25.73
C ASN A 115 91.61 24.39 25.80
N GLN A 116 91.20 25.12 26.85
CA GLN A 116 91.86 26.33 27.30
C GLN A 116 92.36 26.10 28.73
N GLU A 117 93.67 26.08 28.91
CA GLU A 117 94.30 25.75 30.19
C GLU A 117 94.00 26.83 31.23
N VAL A 118 93.29 26.45 32.30
CA VAL A 118 93.13 27.27 33.50
C VAL A 118 93.86 26.58 34.65
N VAL A 119 94.97 27.19 35.07
CA VAL A 119 95.79 26.74 36.19
C VAL A 119 94.92 26.64 37.46
N PRO A 120 95.04 25.57 38.27
CA PRO A 120 94.25 25.41 39.50
C PRO A 120 94.62 26.48 40.54
N ALA A 121 93.90 27.60 40.51
CA ALA A 121 94.02 28.66 41.50
C ALA A 121 93.63 28.12 42.89
N VAL A 122 94.57 28.18 43.84
CA VAL A 122 94.35 27.71 45.22
C VAL A 122 93.33 28.63 45.90
N LEU A 123 92.06 28.24 45.84
CA LEU A 123 90.98 28.97 46.49
C LEU A 123 91.20 29.02 48.00
N SER A 124 91.06 30.22 48.58
CA SER A 124 91.14 30.44 50.02
C SER A 124 90.21 29.48 50.78
N SER A 125 90.65 28.98 51.93
CA SER A 125 89.90 28.04 52.79
C SER A 125 88.47 28.52 53.14
N LYS A 126 88.19 29.83 53.05
CA LYS A 126 86.84 30.39 53.21
C LYS A 126 85.95 30.21 51.97
N VAL A 127 86.50 30.35 50.75
CA VAL A 127 85.75 30.25 49.49
C VAL A 127 85.31 28.82 49.23
N ALA A 128 86.23 27.84 49.36
CA ALA A 128 85.91 26.43 49.19
C ALA A 128 84.84 25.92 50.19
N LYS A 129 84.77 26.51 51.40
CA LYS A 129 83.71 26.22 52.37
C LYS A 129 82.36 26.77 51.94
N VAL A 130 82.31 28.01 51.44
CA VAL A 130 81.07 28.62 50.91
C VAL A 130 80.55 27.84 49.70
N GLU A 131 81.43 27.45 48.77
CA GLU A 131 81.05 26.65 47.61
C GLU A 131 80.54 25.26 48.00
N GLY A 132 81.20 24.60 48.96
CA GLY A 132 80.73 23.33 49.54
C GLY A 132 79.34 23.47 50.19
N CYS A 133 79.07 24.57 50.89
CA CYS A 133 77.74 24.87 51.43
C CYS A 133 76.70 25.07 50.31
N ILE A 134 77.03 25.81 49.24
CA ILE A 134 76.13 26.02 48.10
C ILE A 134 75.75 24.67 47.46
N ARG A 135 76.73 23.84 47.11
CA ARG A 135 76.51 22.51 46.51
C ARG A 135 75.65 21.60 47.42
N MET A 136 75.82 21.67 48.75
CA MET A 136 74.96 20.94 49.70
C MET A 136 73.51 21.45 49.73
N TYR A 137 73.30 22.77 49.66
CA TYR A 137 71.95 23.33 49.56
C TYR A 137 71.29 23.00 48.21
N GLU A 138 72.02 23.08 47.11
CA GLU A 138 71.54 22.69 45.78
C GLU A 138 71.09 21.22 45.77
N GLU A 139 71.90 20.29 46.29
CA GLU A 139 71.52 18.88 46.37
C GLU A 139 70.33 18.65 47.31
N MET A 140 70.28 19.33 48.46
CA MET A 140 69.14 19.27 49.38
C MET A 140 67.84 19.76 48.71
N HIS A 141 67.91 20.81 47.88
CA HIS A 141 66.78 21.31 47.11
C HIS A 141 66.44 20.38 45.94
N ARG A 142 67.43 19.75 45.28
CA ARG A 142 67.24 18.75 44.22
C ARG A 142 66.51 17.50 44.76
N LEU A 143 66.89 17.01 45.93
CA LEU A 143 66.22 15.89 46.61
C LEU A 143 64.78 16.26 47.02
N LYS A 144 64.58 17.44 47.62
CA LYS A 144 63.23 17.95 47.94
C LYS A 144 62.34 18.12 46.70
N ALA A 145 62.92 18.50 45.56
CA ALA A 145 62.20 18.62 44.28
C ALA A 145 61.83 17.25 43.70
N LYS A 146 62.74 16.27 43.75
CA LYS A 146 62.47 14.87 43.34
C LYS A 146 61.36 14.24 44.18
N GLU A 147 61.41 14.40 45.50
CA GLU A 147 60.41 13.84 46.41
C GLU A 147 59.01 14.46 46.17
N ARG A 148 58.94 15.79 46.00
CA ARG A 148 57.71 16.49 45.58
C ARG A 148 57.25 16.16 44.15
N LEU A 149 58.10 15.60 43.30
CA LEU A 149 57.68 15.09 41.99
C LEU A 149 57.08 13.70 42.14
N ARG A 150 57.73 12.83 42.92
CA ARG A 150 57.25 11.48 43.25
C ARG A 150 55.87 11.50 43.91
N GLN A 151 55.68 12.32 44.93
CA GLN A 151 54.40 12.45 45.63
C GLN A 151 53.27 12.86 44.68
N ARG A 152 53.51 13.85 43.80
CA ARG A 152 52.53 14.26 42.77
C ARG A 152 52.28 13.19 41.70
N GLN A 153 53.28 12.37 41.36
CA GLN A 153 53.07 11.20 40.50
C GLN A 153 52.19 10.16 41.19
N GLU A 154 52.46 9.83 42.45
CA GLU A 154 51.68 8.85 43.23
C GLU A 154 50.23 9.32 43.44
N GLU A 155 50.00 10.62 43.66
CA GLU A 155 48.67 11.25 43.66
C GLU A 155 47.97 11.14 42.29
N GLN A 156 48.67 11.46 41.19
CA GLN A 156 48.13 11.37 39.84
C GLN A 156 47.78 9.92 39.45
N GLU A 157 48.63 8.96 39.77
CA GLU A 157 48.35 7.55 39.53
C GLU A 157 47.15 7.06 40.35
N GLN A 158 46.98 7.51 41.60
CA GLN A 158 45.80 7.20 42.40
C GLN A 158 44.52 7.78 41.79
N MET A 159 44.55 9.03 41.33
CA MET A 159 43.41 9.66 40.63
C MET A 159 43.06 8.93 39.32
N VAL A 160 44.06 8.55 38.51
CA VAL A 160 43.87 7.77 37.28
C VAL A 160 43.29 6.38 37.58
N ARG A 161 43.81 5.68 38.60
CA ARG A 161 43.28 4.37 39.02
C ARG A 161 41.82 4.47 39.51
N ALA A 162 41.47 5.51 40.26
CA ALA A 162 40.10 5.75 40.71
C ALA A 162 39.15 6.07 39.55
N ALA A 163 39.55 6.94 38.63
CA ALA A 163 38.77 7.28 37.44
C ALA A 163 38.56 6.07 36.53
N TYR A 164 39.59 5.24 36.32
CA TYR A 164 39.48 3.99 35.57
C TYR A 164 38.52 2.99 36.23
N ALA A 165 38.62 2.81 37.57
CA ALA A 165 37.73 1.94 38.31
C ALA A 165 36.26 2.37 38.14
N GLN A 166 35.97 3.67 38.34
CA GLN A 166 34.63 4.24 38.16
C GLN A 166 34.11 4.07 36.74
N ALA A 167 34.94 4.34 35.71
CA ALA A 167 34.57 4.15 34.31
C ALA A 167 34.27 2.67 33.98
N SER A 168 35.06 1.74 34.52
CA SER A 168 34.84 0.30 34.35
C SER A 168 33.54 -0.18 35.02
N GLU A 169 33.12 0.46 36.12
CA GLU A 169 31.86 0.16 36.78
C GLU A 169 30.65 0.69 35.99
N GLN A 170 30.73 1.92 35.46
CA GLN A 170 29.66 2.44 34.59
C GLN A 170 29.49 1.60 33.32
N LEU A 171 30.59 1.12 32.73
CA LEU A 171 30.54 0.22 31.57
C LEU A 171 29.83 -1.09 31.90
N LYS A 172 30.16 -1.74 33.01
CA LYS A 172 29.48 -2.97 33.47
C LYS A 172 27.98 -2.77 33.66
N ARG A 173 27.59 -1.71 34.39
CA ARG A 173 26.17 -1.37 34.60
C ARG A 173 25.43 -1.10 33.28
N PHE A 174 26.10 -0.52 32.29
CA PHE A 174 25.54 -0.30 30.95
C PHE A 174 25.35 -1.62 30.19
N ASP A 175 26.33 -2.52 30.19
CA ASP A 175 26.21 -3.82 29.53
C ASP A 175 25.19 -4.73 30.23
N GLU A 176 25.13 -4.74 31.57
CA GLU A 176 24.08 -5.41 32.37
C GLU A 176 22.67 -4.92 31.98
N LEU A 177 22.46 -3.60 31.92
CA LEU A 177 21.19 -3.00 31.50
C LEU A 177 20.85 -3.36 30.04
N ARG A 178 21.85 -3.37 29.16
CA ARG A 178 21.73 -3.76 27.75
C ARG A 178 21.47 -5.26 27.58
N GLU A 179 21.86 -6.10 28.52
CA GLU A 179 21.50 -7.53 28.56
C GLU A 179 20.10 -7.74 29.10
N LEU A 180 19.72 -7.07 30.19
CA LEU A 180 18.36 -7.13 30.72
C LEU A 180 17.33 -6.71 29.66
N LYS A 181 17.59 -5.62 28.93
CA LYS A 181 16.72 -5.16 27.84
C LYS A 181 16.61 -6.17 26.70
N ARG A 182 17.71 -6.83 26.32
CA ARG A 182 17.70 -7.91 25.30
C ARG A 182 16.89 -9.13 25.74
N HIS A 183 16.90 -9.48 27.02
CA HIS A 183 16.07 -10.56 27.56
C HIS A 183 14.58 -10.18 27.58
N GLN A 184 14.24 -8.93 27.92
CA GLN A 184 12.87 -8.41 27.85
C GLN A 184 12.35 -8.41 26.41
N GLU A 185 13.11 -7.85 25.46
CA GLU A 185 12.78 -7.86 24.02
C GLU A 185 12.57 -9.29 23.47
N PHE A 186 13.34 -10.27 23.97
CA PHE A 186 13.16 -11.67 23.60
C PHE A 186 11.90 -12.31 24.22
N GLN A 187 11.59 -12.01 25.48
CA GLN A 187 10.38 -12.49 26.16
C GLN A 187 9.11 -11.92 25.50
N GLU A 188 9.07 -10.61 25.24
CA GLU A 188 7.97 -9.96 24.51
C GLU A 188 7.76 -10.59 23.11
N LEU A 189 8.85 -10.84 22.38
CA LEU A 189 8.80 -11.50 21.07
C LEU A 189 8.28 -12.95 21.17
N GLN A 190 8.66 -13.69 22.22
CA GLN A 190 8.19 -15.05 22.46
C GLN A 190 6.69 -15.09 22.80
N GLU A 191 6.20 -14.17 23.64
CA GLU A 191 4.77 -14.06 23.95
C GLU A 191 3.94 -13.67 22.72
N VAL A 192 4.41 -12.73 21.90
CA VAL A 192 3.77 -12.36 20.63
C VAL A 192 3.76 -13.52 19.63
N MET A 193 4.83 -14.32 19.58
CA MET A 193 4.90 -15.52 18.74
C MET A 193 3.92 -16.62 19.21
N GLU A 194 3.83 -16.85 20.52
CA GLU A 194 2.88 -17.83 21.08
C GLU A 194 1.42 -17.38 20.89
N LYS A 195 1.13 -16.08 21.10
CA LYS A 195 -0.19 -15.50 20.89
C LYS A 195 -0.63 -15.59 19.42
N SER A 196 0.22 -15.14 18.49
CA SER A 196 -0.09 -15.22 17.05
C SER A 196 -0.22 -16.66 16.55
N SER A 197 0.55 -17.60 17.11
CA SER A 197 0.39 -19.04 16.85
C SER A 197 -0.99 -19.56 17.31
N LYS A 198 -1.42 -19.22 18.53
CA LYS A 198 -2.76 -19.58 19.05
C LYS A 198 -3.90 -18.95 18.22
N GLU A 199 -3.76 -17.68 17.83
CA GLU A 199 -4.72 -16.99 16.98
C GLU A 199 -4.82 -17.63 15.59
N ALA A 200 -3.69 -17.99 14.97
CA ALA A 200 -3.64 -18.70 13.69
C ALA A 200 -4.26 -20.11 13.79
N GLN A 201 -4.04 -20.84 14.89
CA GLN A 201 -4.68 -22.14 15.14
C GLN A 201 -6.20 -21.99 15.24
N GLY A 202 -6.70 -21.03 16.04
CA GLY A 202 -8.14 -20.75 16.17
C GLY A 202 -8.81 -20.34 14.86
N GLN A 203 -8.13 -19.53 14.04
CA GLN A 203 -8.58 -19.22 12.67
C GLN A 203 -8.65 -20.47 11.79
N GLN A 204 -7.64 -21.33 11.83
CA GLN A 204 -7.61 -22.58 11.06
C GLN A 204 -8.71 -23.54 11.49
N GLU A 205 -9.04 -23.61 12.78
CA GLU A 205 -10.14 -24.42 13.30
C GLU A 205 -11.50 -23.88 12.87
N LYS A 206 -11.75 -22.57 13.01
CA LYS A 206 -12.98 -21.94 12.50
C LYS A 206 -13.18 -22.21 11.01
N LEU A 207 -12.14 -22.13 10.18
CA LEU A 207 -12.22 -22.46 8.76
C LEU A 207 -12.56 -23.95 8.54
N LYS A 208 -11.94 -24.88 9.28
CA LYS A 208 -12.30 -26.31 9.22
C LYS A 208 -13.77 -26.54 9.59
N GLU A 209 -14.31 -25.82 10.58
CA GLU A 209 -15.72 -25.89 10.96
C GLU A 209 -16.65 -25.32 9.89
N GLU A 210 -16.33 -24.17 9.29
CA GLU A 210 -17.08 -23.62 8.16
C GLU A 210 -17.08 -24.57 6.96
N HIS A 211 -15.94 -25.18 6.62
CA HIS A 211 -15.88 -26.20 5.57
C HIS A 211 -16.74 -27.43 5.90
N ARG A 212 -16.70 -27.93 7.15
CA ARG A 212 -17.58 -29.02 7.63
C ARG A 212 -19.06 -28.64 7.54
N HIS A 213 -19.43 -27.41 7.88
CA HIS A 213 -20.81 -26.92 7.83
C HIS A 213 -21.31 -26.78 6.38
N ARG A 214 -20.51 -26.14 5.50
CA ARG A 214 -20.80 -26.03 4.06
C ARG A 214 -20.94 -27.42 3.41
N ALA A 215 -20.08 -28.38 3.78
CA ALA A 215 -20.19 -29.77 3.33
C ALA A 215 -21.48 -30.47 3.81
N LYS A 216 -21.93 -30.24 5.05
CA LYS A 216 -23.23 -30.74 5.54
C LYS A 216 -24.40 -30.18 4.73
N ILE A 217 -24.41 -28.88 4.44
CA ILE A 217 -25.44 -28.23 3.60
C ILE A 217 -25.45 -28.81 2.18
N LEU A 218 -24.29 -28.99 1.56
CA LEU A 218 -24.18 -29.55 0.20
C LEU A 218 -24.69 -31.00 0.14
N ASN A 219 -24.34 -31.84 1.12
CA ASN A 219 -24.86 -33.21 1.21
C ASN A 219 -26.37 -33.26 1.45
N LEU A 220 -26.94 -32.31 2.20
CA LEU A 220 -28.38 -32.22 2.42
C LEU A 220 -29.11 -31.81 1.12
N LYS A 221 -28.64 -30.76 0.43
CA LYS A 221 -29.19 -30.34 -0.88
C LYS A 221 -29.07 -31.42 -1.95
N LEU A 222 -28.00 -32.20 -1.95
CA LEU A 222 -27.84 -33.34 -2.87
C LEU A 222 -28.92 -34.40 -2.66
N ARG A 223 -29.21 -34.75 -1.40
CA ARG A 223 -30.30 -35.68 -1.05
C ARG A 223 -31.69 -35.13 -1.39
N GLU A 224 -31.92 -33.84 -1.17
CA GLU A 224 -33.17 -33.17 -1.56
C GLU A 224 -33.38 -33.22 -3.08
N ALA A 225 -32.33 -32.94 -3.87
CA ALA A 225 -32.37 -33.02 -5.32
C ALA A 225 -32.56 -34.46 -5.83
N GLU A 226 -31.95 -35.45 -5.18
CA GLU A 226 -32.15 -36.87 -5.47
C GLU A 226 -33.60 -37.33 -5.18
N GLN A 227 -34.18 -36.91 -4.05
CA GLN A 227 -35.59 -37.15 -3.73
C GLN A 227 -36.56 -36.37 -4.64
N GLN A 228 -36.17 -35.23 -5.19
CA GLN A 228 -36.95 -34.53 -6.21
C GLN A 228 -36.92 -35.28 -7.54
N ARG A 229 -35.75 -35.77 -7.97
CA ARG A 229 -35.61 -36.63 -9.15
C ARG A 229 -36.43 -37.91 -9.03
N GLN A 230 -36.33 -38.63 -7.92
CA GLN A 230 -37.10 -39.87 -7.69
C GLN A 230 -38.61 -39.62 -7.84
N ARG A 231 -39.14 -38.55 -7.22
CA ARG A 231 -40.56 -38.17 -7.37
C ARG A 231 -40.94 -37.76 -8.80
N GLN A 232 -40.04 -37.12 -9.55
CA GLN A 232 -40.27 -36.82 -10.97
C GLN A 232 -40.30 -38.10 -11.83
N GLU A 233 -39.38 -39.04 -11.57
CA GLU A 233 -39.31 -40.33 -12.26
C GLU A 233 -40.54 -41.21 -11.94
N GLU A 234 -41.05 -41.17 -10.71
CA GLU A 234 -42.32 -41.81 -10.29
C GLU A 234 -43.54 -41.18 -10.97
N LEU A 235 -43.66 -39.85 -10.96
CA LEU A 235 -44.75 -39.13 -11.65
C LEU A 235 -44.72 -39.37 -13.17
N GLU A 236 -43.53 -39.49 -13.76
CA GLU A 236 -43.39 -39.87 -15.17
C GLU A 236 -43.80 -41.32 -15.43
N ARG A 237 -43.51 -42.28 -14.53
CA ARG A 237 -44.01 -43.66 -14.65
C ARG A 237 -45.52 -43.70 -14.61
N LEU A 238 -46.14 -43.09 -13.59
CA LEU A 238 -47.60 -43.01 -13.46
C LEU A 238 -48.24 -42.37 -14.70
N ARG A 239 -47.67 -41.28 -15.22
CA ARG A 239 -48.14 -40.64 -16.47
C ARG A 239 -48.03 -41.55 -17.71
N LYS A 240 -46.97 -42.38 -17.79
CA LYS A 240 -46.78 -43.36 -18.87
C LYS A 240 -47.77 -44.53 -18.74
N GLU A 241 -48.01 -45.00 -17.53
CA GLU A 241 -48.96 -46.08 -17.21
C GLU A 241 -50.42 -45.66 -17.47
N GLU A 242 -50.84 -44.48 -17.00
CA GLU A 242 -52.13 -43.89 -17.35
C GLU A 242 -52.28 -43.71 -18.87
N GLY A 243 -51.23 -43.23 -19.54
CA GLY A 243 -51.23 -43.03 -20.99
C GLY A 243 -51.41 -44.33 -21.77
N GLN A 244 -50.77 -45.41 -21.31
CA GLN A 244 -50.94 -46.76 -21.86
C GLN A 244 -52.32 -47.36 -21.56
N GLU A 245 -52.93 -47.04 -20.42
CA GLU A 245 -54.31 -47.45 -20.15
C GLU A 245 -55.33 -46.70 -21.01
N ARG A 246 -55.21 -45.36 -21.11
CA ARG A 246 -56.05 -44.54 -22.01
C ARG A 246 -55.94 -45.03 -23.46
N LEU A 247 -54.74 -45.34 -23.94
CA LEU A 247 -54.52 -45.89 -25.29
C LEU A 247 -55.19 -47.27 -25.47
N ARG A 248 -55.12 -48.16 -24.48
CA ARG A 248 -55.84 -49.46 -24.52
C ARG A 248 -57.36 -49.26 -24.60
N ARG A 249 -57.91 -48.30 -23.85
CA ARG A 249 -59.35 -47.93 -23.94
C ARG A 249 -59.71 -47.40 -25.34
N LEU A 250 -58.88 -46.55 -25.96
CA LEU A 250 -59.13 -46.06 -27.32
C LEU A 250 -59.23 -47.21 -28.35
N TYR A 251 -58.32 -48.19 -28.29
CA TYR A 251 -58.36 -49.33 -29.20
C TYR A 251 -59.58 -50.23 -28.96
N SER A 252 -59.98 -50.45 -27.70
CA SER A 252 -61.23 -51.16 -27.38
C SER A 252 -62.45 -50.47 -27.98
N ILE A 253 -62.53 -49.14 -27.88
CA ILE A 253 -63.61 -48.33 -28.46
C ILE A 253 -63.58 -48.37 -30.00
N GLN A 254 -62.39 -48.39 -30.62
CA GLN A 254 -62.25 -48.55 -32.06
C GLN A 254 -62.73 -49.92 -32.53
N GLU A 255 -62.44 -50.99 -31.78
CA GLU A 255 -62.91 -52.34 -32.10
C GLU A 255 -64.44 -52.43 -31.98
N GLU A 256 -65.03 -51.94 -30.88
CA GLU A 256 -66.50 -51.86 -30.73
C GLU A 256 -67.15 -51.08 -31.88
N LEU A 257 -66.58 -49.92 -32.27
CA LEU A 257 -67.08 -49.12 -33.39
C LEU A 257 -67.04 -49.88 -34.73
N LEU A 258 -66.01 -50.68 -34.98
CA LEU A 258 -65.90 -51.50 -36.19
C LEU A 258 -66.89 -52.67 -36.17
N GLN A 259 -67.07 -53.34 -35.02
CA GLN A 259 -68.08 -54.40 -34.83
C GLN A 259 -69.52 -53.88 -34.98
N LEU A 260 -69.78 -52.64 -34.54
CA LEU A 260 -71.05 -51.95 -34.71
C LEU A 260 -71.26 -51.53 -36.18
N ASN A 261 -70.25 -50.97 -36.84
CA ASN A 261 -70.36 -50.54 -38.25
C ASN A 261 -70.63 -51.73 -39.21
N GLN A 262 -70.13 -52.94 -38.89
CA GLN A 262 -70.46 -54.17 -39.63
C GLN A 262 -71.97 -54.52 -39.58
N GLN A 263 -72.70 -54.09 -38.54
CA GLN A 263 -74.16 -54.30 -38.44
C GLN A 263 -74.96 -53.32 -39.30
N ILE A 264 -74.30 -52.32 -39.89
CA ILE A 264 -74.86 -51.31 -40.81
C ILE A 264 -74.56 -51.69 -42.28
N ASP A 265 -73.70 -52.68 -42.52
CA ASP A 265 -73.35 -53.12 -43.88
C ASP A 265 -74.56 -53.75 -44.59
N PRO A 266 -75.00 -53.23 -45.76
CA PRO A 266 -76.22 -53.68 -46.42
C PRO A 266 -76.21 -55.15 -46.87
N ASN A 267 -75.07 -55.85 -46.83
CA ASN A 267 -75.03 -57.30 -47.08
C ASN A 267 -75.52 -58.15 -45.89
N TYR A 268 -75.59 -57.63 -44.66
CA TYR A 268 -75.79 -58.44 -43.45
C TYR A 268 -77.25 -58.81 -43.14
N ARG A 269 -77.97 -59.23 -44.21
CA ARG A 269 -79.41 -59.51 -44.35
C ARG A 269 -80.29 -58.27 -44.53
N HIS A 270 -80.90 -58.15 -45.71
CA HIS A 270 -82.34 -57.85 -45.94
C HIS A 270 -82.59 -57.78 -47.47
N LYS A 271 -82.82 -58.92 -48.14
CA LYS A 271 -83.03 -58.96 -49.61
C LYS A 271 -84.47 -58.61 -50.04
N ASP A 272 -85.39 -58.46 -49.08
CA ASP A 272 -86.84 -58.59 -49.31
C ASP A 272 -87.66 -57.34 -48.91
N LEU A 273 -87.02 -56.17 -48.76
CA LEU A 273 -87.65 -54.91 -48.30
C LEU A 273 -87.36 -53.70 -49.22
N PRO A 274 -88.13 -53.49 -50.30
CA PRO A 274 -87.86 -52.45 -51.29
C PRO A 274 -88.46 -51.08 -50.92
N ARG A 275 -87.89 -50.37 -49.92
CA ARG A 275 -88.05 -48.90 -49.81
C ARG A 275 -87.13 -48.11 -48.85
N ILE A 276 -86.26 -48.74 -48.06
CA ILE A 276 -85.39 -48.02 -47.12
C ILE A 276 -84.01 -47.81 -47.75
N ASP A 277 -83.48 -46.58 -47.71
CA ASP A 277 -82.12 -46.27 -48.16
C ASP A 277 -81.13 -46.33 -46.99
N LEU A 278 -80.52 -47.50 -46.78
CA LEU A 278 -79.52 -47.70 -45.73
C LEU A 278 -78.17 -47.00 -46.04
N SER A 279 -77.98 -46.42 -47.24
CA SER A 279 -76.70 -45.79 -47.60
C SER A 279 -76.39 -44.57 -46.73
N ALA A 280 -77.39 -43.81 -46.29
CA ALA A 280 -77.22 -42.69 -45.37
C ALA A 280 -76.64 -43.14 -44.01
N TYR A 281 -77.14 -44.26 -43.48
CA TYR A 281 -76.66 -44.86 -42.23
C TYR A 281 -75.23 -45.39 -42.37
N SER A 282 -74.93 -46.13 -43.44
CA SER A 282 -73.56 -46.63 -43.70
C SER A 282 -72.57 -45.48 -43.87
N ASN A 283 -72.93 -44.43 -44.60
CA ASN A 283 -72.09 -43.23 -44.76
C ASN A 283 -71.83 -42.52 -43.42
N ARG A 284 -72.82 -42.42 -42.53
CA ARG A 284 -72.63 -41.83 -41.19
C ARG A 284 -71.79 -42.72 -40.28
N GLY A 285 -71.98 -44.04 -40.30
CA GLY A 285 -71.14 -44.99 -39.55
C GLY A 285 -69.67 -44.91 -39.95
N ASN A 286 -69.40 -44.90 -41.26
CA ASN A 286 -68.06 -44.74 -41.81
C ASN A 286 -67.41 -43.39 -41.43
N GLN A 287 -68.17 -42.29 -41.36
CA GLN A 287 -67.68 -41.01 -40.83
C GLN A 287 -67.25 -41.11 -39.36
N ILE A 288 -68.04 -41.79 -38.51
CA ILE A 288 -67.74 -41.96 -37.08
C ILE A 288 -66.46 -42.81 -36.90
N CYS A 289 -66.33 -43.92 -37.62
CA CYS A 289 -65.10 -44.74 -37.62
C CYS A 289 -63.88 -43.95 -38.13
N GLY A 290 -64.05 -43.10 -39.15
CA GLY A 290 -63.01 -42.22 -39.68
C GLY A 290 -62.55 -41.16 -38.67
N LEU A 291 -63.49 -40.54 -37.94
CA LEU A 291 -63.18 -39.57 -36.87
C LEU A 291 -62.38 -40.20 -35.74
N VAL A 292 -62.76 -41.40 -35.26
CA VAL A 292 -62.04 -42.08 -34.17
C VAL A 292 -60.67 -42.59 -34.62
N SER A 293 -60.56 -43.16 -35.83
CA SER A 293 -59.26 -43.59 -36.38
C SER A 293 -58.32 -42.39 -36.64
N GLY A 294 -58.87 -41.25 -37.06
CA GLY A 294 -58.15 -39.99 -37.17
C GLY A 294 -57.66 -39.47 -35.81
N LEU A 295 -58.54 -39.48 -34.78
CA LEU A 295 -58.19 -39.06 -33.43
C LEU A 295 -57.08 -39.92 -32.83
N ILE A 296 -57.20 -41.26 -32.90
CA ILE A 296 -56.18 -42.20 -32.41
C ILE A 296 -54.80 -41.90 -33.02
N ARG A 297 -54.74 -41.70 -34.35
CA ARG A 297 -53.50 -41.28 -35.03
C ARG A 297 -52.93 -39.97 -34.46
N THR A 298 -53.75 -38.93 -34.30
CA THR A 298 -53.27 -37.66 -33.74
C THR A 298 -52.90 -37.73 -32.25
N THR A 299 -53.41 -38.71 -31.49
CA THR A 299 -52.95 -38.95 -30.11
C THR A 299 -51.60 -39.70 -30.06
N SER A 300 -51.36 -40.61 -31.01
CA SER A 300 -50.05 -41.28 -31.18
C SER A 300 -48.95 -40.26 -31.54
N GLU A 301 -49.24 -39.35 -32.48
CA GLU A 301 -48.34 -38.26 -32.88
C GLU A 301 -48.03 -37.28 -31.72
N LYS A 302 -48.90 -37.20 -30.70
CA LYS A 302 -48.73 -36.38 -29.48
C LYS A 302 -48.21 -37.18 -28.28
N GLY A 303 -47.85 -38.45 -28.45
CA GLY A 303 -47.33 -39.34 -27.41
C GLY A 303 -48.42 -40.17 -26.72
N PHE A 304 -49.13 -39.59 -25.74
CA PHE A 304 -50.16 -40.29 -24.96
C PHE A 304 -51.53 -39.61 -25.04
N PRO A 305 -52.64 -40.36 -25.18
CA PRO A 305 -53.98 -39.79 -25.19
C PRO A 305 -54.33 -39.04 -23.90
N THR A 306 -55.03 -37.93 -24.05
CA THR A 306 -55.61 -37.19 -22.92
C THR A 306 -56.98 -37.75 -22.53
N GLN A 307 -57.47 -37.38 -21.36
CA GLN A 307 -58.82 -37.75 -20.93
C GLN A 307 -59.92 -37.18 -21.85
N ALA A 308 -59.65 -36.04 -22.51
CA ALA A 308 -60.58 -35.43 -23.46
C ALA A 308 -60.68 -36.24 -24.76
N ASP A 309 -59.59 -36.87 -25.21
CA ASP A 309 -59.59 -37.72 -26.40
C ASP A 309 -60.43 -38.99 -26.15
N VAL A 310 -60.24 -39.63 -24.98
CA VAL A 310 -61.05 -40.79 -24.55
C VAL A 310 -62.54 -40.42 -24.51
N ALA A 311 -62.89 -39.33 -23.82
CA ALA A 311 -64.27 -38.82 -23.76
C ALA A 311 -64.82 -38.34 -25.13
N SER A 312 -63.97 -38.13 -26.14
CA SER A 312 -64.41 -37.90 -27.51
C SER A 312 -64.70 -39.21 -28.26
N THR A 313 -63.90 -40.26 -28.06
CA THR A 313 -64.19 -41.58 -28.62
C THR A 313 -65.39 -42.26 -27.97
N GLU A 314 -65.61 -42.07 -26.66
CA GLU A 314 -66.79 -42.57 -25.95
C GLU A 314 -68.09 -41.91 -26.48
N ARG A 315 -68.06 -40.60 -26.80
CA ARG A 315 -69.17 -39.91 -27.47
C ARG A 315 -69.42 -40.44 -28.88
N ALA A 316 -68.37 -40.67 -29.66
CA ALA A 316 -68.47 -41.25 -30.99
C ALA A 316 -69.06 -42.69 -30.98
N LEU A 317 -68.69 -43.50 -29.97
CA LEU A 317 -69.30 -44.81 -29.72
C LEU A 317 -70.78 -44.70 -29.37
N GLN A 318 -71.16 -43.72 -28.54
CA GLN A 318 -72.57 -43.49 -28.21
C GLN A 318 -73.39 -42.96 -29.41
N GLU A 319 -72.80 -42.14 -30.28
CA GLU A 319 -73.41 -41.75 -31.56
C GLU A 319 -73.64 -42.98 -32.46
N MET A 320 -72.67 -43.90 -32.57
CA MET A 320 -72.83 -45.14 -33.37
C MET A 320 -73.93 -46.05 -32.81
N ARG A 321 -73.97 -46.23 -31.48
CA ARG A 321 -75.03 -47.02 -30.81
C ARG A 321 -76.42 -46.38 -31.01
N GLY A 322 -76.50 -45.05 -30.97
CA GLY A 322 -77.71 -44.29 -31.31
C GLY A 322 -78.12 -44.46 -32.77
N LEU A 323 -77.17 -44.36 -33.71
CA LEU A 323 -77.37 -44.54 -35.14
C LEU A 323 -77.97 -45.91 -35.47
N ILE A 324 -77.44 -46.98 -34.88
CA ILE A 324 -77.96 -48.35 -35.03
C ILE A 324 -79.34 -48.49 -34.40
N SER A 325 -79.56 -47.89 -33.23
CA SER A 325 -80.88 -47.89 -32.59
C SER A 325 -81.94 -47.21 -33.47
N SER A 326 -81.60 -46.07 -34.09
CA SER A 326 -82.47 -45.38 -35.05
C SER A 326 -82.69 -46.18 -36.33
N MET A 327 -81.66 -46.81 -36.89
CA MET A 327 -81.77 -47.67 -38.07
C MET A 327 -82.68 -48.88 -37.80
N GLN A 328 -82.50 -49.54 -36.65
CA GLN A 328 -83.35 -50.65 -36.21
C GLN A 328 -84.79 -50.17 -35.99
N GLN A 329 -84.98 -48.99 -35.37
CA GLN A 329 -86.30 -48.36 -35.21
C GLN A 329 -86.95 -48.07 -36.55
N GLU A 330 -86.24 -47.55 -37.56
CA GLU A 330 -86.79 -47.34 -38.91
C GLU A 330 -87.11 -48.65 -39.63
N ILE A 331 -86.30 -49.70 -39.47
CA ILE A 331 -86.60 -51.03 -40.03
C ILE A 331 -87.86 -51.62 -39.38
N THR A 332 -87.98 -51.55 -38.04
CA THR A 332 -89.20 -51.98 -37.34
C THR A 332 -90.39 -51.10 -37.69
N ALA A 333 -90.21 -49.78 -37.78
CA ALA A 333 -91.25 -48.83 -38.13
C ALA A 333 -91.69 -48.99 -39.58
N ALA A 334 -90.83 -49.39 -40.52
CA ALA A 334 -91.22 -49.70 -41.90
C ALA A 334 -91.99 -51.05 -42.00
N LEU A 335 -91.61 -52.04 -41.19
CA LEU A 335 -92.35 -53.29 -41.05
C LEU A 335 -93.70 -53.08 -40.35
N GLU A 336 -93.77 -52.17 -39.38
CA GLU A 336 -95.01 -51.76 -38.72
C GLU A 336 -95.83 -50.81 -39.59
N GLU A 337 -95.25 -49.93 -40.40
CA GLU A 337 -95.89 -49.06 -41.39
C GLU A 337 -96.53 -49.89 -42.52
N LYS A 338 -95.95 -51.06 -42.84
CA LYS A 338 -96.59 -52.06 -43.69
C LYS A 338 -97.84 -52.63 -43.00
N LYS A 339 -97.71 -53.16 -41.77
CA LYS A 339 -98.84 -53.64 -40.96
C LYS A 339 -99.87 -52.55 -40.63
N ARG A 340 -99.46 -51.28 -40.58
CA ARG A 340 -100.31 -50.10 -40.34
C ARG A 340 -101.01 -49.65 -41.59
N LYS A 341 -100.44 -49.81 -42.79
CA LYS A 341 -101.26 -49.74 -44.01
C LYS A 341 -102.30 -50.87 -44.02
N ASP A 342 -101.98 -52.04 -43.46
CA ASP A 342 -102.94 -53.13 -43.23
C ASP A 342 -103.89 -52.90 -42.01
N GLU A 343 -103.68 -51.89 -41.16
CA GLU A 343 -104.45 -51.64 -39.91
C GLU A 343 -105.06 -50.23 -39.78
N GLU A 344 -104.65 -49.23 -40.54
CA GLU A 344 -105.20 -47.86 -40.50
C GLU A 344 -106.47 -47.74 -41.33
N GLU A 345 -106.69 -48.63 -42.31
CA GLU A 345 -108.03 -49.00 -42.79
C GLU A 345 -108.98 -49.35 -41.62
N LYS A 346 -108.45 -49.86 -40.51
CA LYS A 346 -109.21 -50.31 -39.34
C LYS A 346 -109.18 -49.31 -38.17
N LYS A 347 -108.20 -48.39 -38.12
CA LYS A 347 -107.90 -47.55 -36.93
C LYS A 347 -108.05 -46.03 -37.10
N GLN A 348 -108.37 -45.51 -38.28
CA GLN A 348 -108.81 -44.09 -38.42
C GLN A 348 -110.05 -43.70 -37.58
N LYS A 349 -110.71 -44.66 -36.92
CA LYS A 349 -111.90 -44.43 -36.07
C LYS A 349 -111.62 -44.01 -34.62
N GLN A 350 -110.36 -43.99 -34.16
CA GLN A 350 -110.07 -43.98 -32.72
C GLN A 350 -109.09 -42.90 -32.23
N LYS A 351 -109.47 -41.63 -32.42
CA LYS A 351 -109.15 -40.46 -31.56
C LYS A 351 -107.68 -39.99 -31.51
N GLU A 352 -107.35 -38.69 -31.52
CA GLU A 352 -108.09 -37.47 -31.17
C GLU A 352 -108.49 -37.38 -29.69
N LEU A 353 -107.48 -37.42 -28.82
CA LEU A 353 -107.35 -36.99 -27.41
C LEU A 353 -105.92 -37.43 -26.97
N GLU A 354 -105.05 -36.71 -26.24
CA GLU A 354 -105.05 -35.36 -25.65
C GLU A 354 -103.57 -34.92 -25.38
N LYS A 355 -103.26 -33.75 -24.78
CA LYS A 355 -101.87 -33.17 -24.71
C LYS A 355 -101.67 -32.17 -23.54
N LYS A 356 -100.39 -31.83 -23.16
CA LYS A 356 -99.87 -30.68 -22.30
C LYS A 356 -99.77 -30.89 -20.74
N GLU A 357 -98.97 -30.20 -19.87
CA GLU A 357 -97.87 -29.16 -19.92
C GLU A 357 -97.01 -28.85 -18.61
N GLN A 358 -95.76 -28.28 -18.75
CA GLN A 358 -94.91 -27.26 -17.98
C GLN A 358 -94.60 -27.27 -16.41
N MET A 359 -93.67 -26.49 -15.74
CA MET A 359 -92.25 -25.93 -15.94
C MET A 359 -91.67 -25.06 -14.73
N ASN A 360 -90.33 -24.72 -14.66
CA ASN A 360 -89.56 -23.62 -13.92
C ASN A 360 -89.18 -23.66 -12.37
N SER A 361 -88.25 -22.88 -11.71
CA SER A 361 -86.92 -22.20 -12.04
C SER A 361 -86.17 -21.36 -10.89
N GLN A 362 -84.80 -21.44 -10.76
CA GLN A 362 -83.72 -20.40 -10.44
C GLN A 362 -83.18 -19.93 -9.00
N THR A 363 -81.97 -19.27 -8.92
CA THR A 363 -81.01 -19.19 -7.71
C THR A 363 -80.13 -17.89 -7.27
N PRO A 364 -78.77 -17.66 -7.47
CA PRO A 364 -77.78 -17.14 -6.42
C PRO A 364 -76.65 -16.04 -6.77
N ALA A 365 -75.75 -15.51 -5.84
CA ALA A 365 -74.33 -14.93 -6.02
C ALA A 365 -73.49 -14.38 -4.73
N PRO A 366 -72.51 -13.37 -4.67
CA PRO A 366 -71.20 -13.39 -3.89
C PRO A 366 -70.65 -12.10 -3.08
N ALA A 367 -69.34 -11.95 -2.66
CA ALA A 367 -68.72 -10.85 -1.80
C ALA A 367 -67.13 -10.59 -1.81
N GLN A 368 -66.58 -9.60 -1.01
CA GLN A 368 -65.17 -9.30 -0.45
C GLN A 368 -63.98 -8.70 -1.34
N GLN A 369 -62.74 -8.21 -0.95
CA GLN A 369 -61.88 -8.02 0.30
C GLN A 369 -60.62 -6.99 0.16
N SER A 370 -59.56 -7.00 1.03
CA SER A 370 -58.18 -6.27 1.08
C SER A 370 -57.97 -5.00 1.99
N GLY A 371 -56.79 -4.39 2.40
CA GLY A 371 -55.30 -4.46 2.14
C GLY A 371 -54.35 -3.60 3.12
N GLU A 372 -53.03 -3.32 2.85
CA GLU A 372 -51.98 -2.61 3.73
C GLU A 372 -50.94 -1.65 2.97
N LYS A 373 -49.74 -1.06 3.36
CA LYS A 373 -48.68 -0.98 4.47
C LYS A 373 -47.68 0.25 4.18
N GLN A 374 -46.51 0.72 4.76
CA GLN A 374 -45.57 0.54 5.95
C GLN A 374 -44.67 1.83 6.34
N GLN A 375 -43.31 1.79 6.54
CA GLN A 375 -42.38 2.76 7.30
C GLN A 375 -40.83 2.67 6.92
N LYS A 376 -39.75 3.44 7.35
CA LYS A 376 -39.39 4.83 7.89
C LYS A 376 -37.82 4.99 8.23
N GLU A 377 -37.25 6.21 8.50
CA GLU A 377 -35.91 6.66 9.12
C GLU A 377 -34.61 6.75 8.24
N GLY A 378 -33.45 7.43 8.54
CA GLY A 378 -32.88 8.18 9.71
C GLY A 378 -31.66 9.15 9.39
N LEU A 379 -30.95 9.75 10.39
CA LEU A 379 -30.16 11.03 10.33
C LEU A 379 -28.58 10.94 10.37
N LYS A 380 -27.84 12.09 10.29
CA LYS A 380 -26.36 12.28 10.11
C LYS A 380 -25.57 12.83 11.33
N VAL A 381 -24.21 12.74 11.29
CA VAL A 381 -23.22 13.48 12.14
C VAL A 381 -22.07 14.09 11.26
N LYS A 382 -21.16 14.91 11.82
CA LYS A 382 -20.04 15.66 11.18
C LYS A 382 -18.64 15.31 11.77
N THR A 383 -17.56 15.69 11.09
CA THR A 383 -16.15 15.64 11.57
C THR A 383 -15.39 16.95 11.22
N GLU A 384 -14.17 17.12 11.74
CA GLU A 384 -13.43 18.40 11.88
C GLU A 384 -13.26 19.28 10.62
N GLU A 385 -13.24 20.59 10.84
CA GLU A 385 -13.44 21.60 9.78
C GLU A 385 -12.14 22.24 9.22
N SER A 386 -11.08 22.46 10.00
CA SER A 386 -9.98 23.36 9.60
C SER A 386 -9.11 22.83 8.44
N ILE A 387 -8.75 21.55 8.45
CA ILE A 387 -7.96 20.93 7.37
C ILE A 387 -8.81 20.82 6.09
N MET A 388 -10.11 20.54 6.22
CA MET A 388 -11.03 20.59 5.08
C MET A 388 -11.22 22.01 4.56
N GLN A 389 -11.30 23.03 5.42
CA GLN A 389 -11.37 24.44 4.99
C GLN A 389 -10.12 24.86 4.21
N TRP A 390 -8.92 24.45 4.62
CA TRP A 390 -7.69 24.77 3.88
C TRP A 390 -7.57 23.98 2.55
N TYR A 391 -7.92 22.69 2.54
CA TYR A 391 -7.96 21.89 1.31
C TYR A 391 -9.02 22.40 0.32
N GLN A 392 -10.21 22.79 0.83
CA GLN A 392 -11.26 23.41 0.05
C GLN A 392 -10.82 24.79 -0.47
N GLN A 393 -10.18 25.63 0.36
CA GLN A 393 -9.61 26.92 -0.09
C GLN A 393 -8.56 26.73 -1.20
N LEU A 394 -7.75 25.66 -1.16
CA LEU A 394 -6.82 25.31 -2.23
C LEU A 394 -7.53 24.87 -3.51
N GLN A 395 -8.60 24.08 -3.40
CA GLN A 395 -9.39 23.63 -4.55
C GLN A 395 -10.23 24.77 -5.14
N ASP A 396 -10.82 25.62 -4.30
CA ASP A 396 -11.51 26.85 -4.66
C ASP A 396 -10.53 27.83 -5.31
N ALA A 397 -9.30 27.98 -4.80
CA ALA A 397 -8.27 28.81 -5.42
C ALA A 397 -7.81 28.26 -6.78
N ALA A 398 -7.76 26.94 -6.95
CA ALA A 398 -7.51 26.30 -8.24
C ALA A 398 -8.62 26.61 -9.26
N GLU A 399 -9.88 26.46 -8.85
CA GLU A 399 -11.05 26.68 -9.69
C GLU A 399 -11.26 28.18 -9.98
N GLN A 400 -10.99 29.06 -8.99
CA GLN A 400 -10.94 30.52 -9.16
C GLN A 400 -9.77 30.97 -10.05
N CYS A 401 -8.62 30.31 -10.01
CA CYS A 401 -7.54 30.58 -10.96
C CYS A 401 -7.95 30.22 -12.38
N VAL A 402 -8.57 29.05 -12.60
CA VAL A 402 -9.12 28.65 -13.90
C VAL A 402 -10.22 29.63 -14.37
N ALA A 403 -11.07 30.12 -13.46
CA ALA A 403 -12.09 31.12 -13.76
C ALA A 403 -11.49 32.51 -14.11
N ALA A 404 -10.56 33.04 -13.30
CA ALA A 404 -9.88 34.30 -13.57
C ALA A 404 -9.04 34.24 -14.86
N PHE A 405 -8.46 33.09 -15.19
CA PHE A 405 -7.85 32.88 -16.50
C PHE A 405 -8.88 32.76 -17.63
N SER A 406 -10.11 32.33 -17.37
CA SER A 406 -11.21 32.39 -18.34
C SER A 406 -11.63 33.84 -18.62
N GLU A 407 -11.74 34.69 -17.60
CA GLU A 407 -12.04 36.13 -17.74
C GLU A 407 -10.97 36.89 -18.52
N ILE A 408 -9.69 36.58 -18.31
CA ILE A 408 -8.56 37.09 -19.13
C ILE A 408 -8.66 36.62 -20.61
N GLY A 409 -9.62 35.74 -20.95
CA GLY A 409 -10.03 35.49 -22.34
C GLY A 409 -10.61 36.72 -23.06
N ASN A 410 -11.12 37.71 -22.31
CA ASN A 410 -11.76 38.92 -22.84
C ASN A 410 -10.79 40.06 -23.23
N CYS A 411 -9.47 39.87 -23.05
CA CYS A 411 -8.47 40.78 -23.61
C CYS A 411 -8.57 40.79 -25.15
N LYS A 412 -9.20 41.83 -25.70
CA LYS A 412 -9.37 42.04 -27.15
C LYS A 412 -7.99 42.23 -27.82
N GLY A 413 -7.79 41.59 -28.97
CA GLY A 413 -6.83 42.06 -29.98
C GLY A 413 -5.51 41.31 -30.15
N ASN A 414 -5.13 40.33 -29.32
CA ASN A 414 -3.85 39.62 -29.54
C ASN A 414 -3.94 38.08 -29.46
N THR A 415 -3.95 37.45 -30.64
CA THR A 415 -3.99 36.00 -30.84
C THR A 415 -2.73 35.30 -30.33
N GLU A 416 -1.57 35.96 -30.36
CA GLU A 416 -0.31 35.36 -29.89
C GLU A 416 -0.29 35.25 -28.37
N VAL A 417 -0.76 36.28 -27.65
CA VAL A 417 -0.94 36.21 -26.19
C VAL A 417 -1.88 35.07 -25.79
N LYS A 418 -2.94 34.80 -26.58
CA LYS A 418 -3.82 33.63 -26.37
C LYS A 418 -3.12 32.29 -26.64
N LYS A 419 -2.24 32.20 -27.65
CA LYS A 419 -1.41 31.01 -27.92
C LYS A 419 -0.40 30.78 -26.79
N ILE A 420 0.36 31.81 -26.40
CA ILE A 420 1.39 31.76 -25.35
C ILE A 420 0.77 31.34 -24.01
N LYS A 421 -0.35 31.97 -23.61
CA LYS A 421 -1.13 31.59 -22.41
C LYS A 421 -1.58 30.13 -22.44
N THR A 422 -2.15 29.66 -23.56
CA THR A 422 -2.56 28.25 -23.73
C THR A 422 -1.34 27.32 -23.62
N ASN A 423 -0.19 27.70 -24.16
CA ASN A 423 1.03 26.90 -24.11
C ASN A 423 1.65 26.88 -22.71
N LEU A 424 1.59 27.98 -21.94
CA LEU A 424 2.02 28.02 -20.54
C LEU A 424 1.13 27.16 -19.63
N GLN A 425 -0.19 27.24 -19.80
CA GLN A 425 -1.14 26.37 -19.08
C GLN A 425 -0.90 24.89 -19.42
N LYS A 426 -0.64 24.58 -20.70
CA LYS A 426 -0.20 23.26 -21.13
C LYS A 426 1.14 22.85 -20.51
N ALA A 427 2.13 23.74 -20.42
CA ALA A 427 3.43 23.43 -19.83
C ALA A 427 3.32 23.03 -18.35
N ALA A 428 2.45 23.68 -17.56
CA ALA A 428 2.15 23.26 -16.19
C ALA A 428 1.36 21.94 -16.11
N THR A 429 0.32 21.79 -16.94
CA THR A 429 -0.64 20.68 -16.79
C THR A 429 -0.21 19.38 -17.48
N ILE A 430 0.55 19.43 -18.57
CA ILE A 430 0.96 18.24 -19.34
C ILE A 430 1.86 17.30 -18.52
N PRO A 431 2.92 17.73 -17.81
CA PRO A 431 3.79 16.80 -17.08
C PRO A 431 3.03 15.94 -16.07
N VAL A 432 2.21 16.57 -15.22
CA VAL A 432 1.34 15.86 -14.26
C VAL A 432 0.31 14.99 -14.99
N SER A 433 -0.25 15.45 -16.11
CA SER A 433 -1.23 14.66 -16.87
C SER A 433 -0.63 13.44 -17.58
N GLN A 434 0.59 13.53 -18.10
CA GLN A 434 1.30 12.41 -18.73
C GLN A 434 1.67 11.35 -17.70
N ILE A 435 2.15 11.77 -16.53
CA ILE A 435 2.32 10.87 -15.37
C ILE A 435 0.97 10.25 -14.98
N SER A 436 -0.10 11.05 -14.96
CA SER A 436 -1.41 10.57 -14.53
C SER A 436 -2.03 9.52 -15.45
N ARG A 437 -1.99 9.70 -16.78
CA ARG A 437 -2.98 9.05 -17.66
C ARG A 437 -2.78 7.55 -17.89
N HIS A 438 -1.62 7.00 -17.54
CA HIS A 438 -1.32 5.57 -17.76
C HIS A 438 -0.47 4.92 -16.65
N GLY A 439 0.12 5.71 -15.74
CA GLY A 439 1.29 5.28 -14.95
C GLY A 439 2.58 5.15 -15.77
N GLU A 440 2.47 4.95 -17.09
CA GLU A 440 3.53 5.00 -18.12
C GLU A 440 3.99 6.44 -18.44
N GLY A 441 3.92 7.36 -17.48
CA GLY A 441 4.60 8.64 -17.62
C GLY A 441 6.11 8.44 -17.62
N GLU A 442 6.83 9.20 -18.43
CA GLU A 442 8.28 9.06 -18.58
C GLU A 442 9.00 9.15 -17.22
N VAL A 443 8.54 10.00 -16.30
CA VAL A 443 9.08 10.14 -14.93
C VAL A 443 8.77 8.95 -14.01
N SER A 444 7.69 8.20 -14.27
CA SER A 444 7.29 7.01 -13.50
C SER A 444 8.00 5.73 -13.95
N PHE A 445 8.60 5.71 -15.15
CA PHE A 445 9.39 4.59 -15.67
C PHE A 445 10.90 4.92 -15.72
N HIS A 446 11.24 6.17 -15.97
CA HIS A 446 12.59 6.73 -15.95
C HIS A 446 12.64 7.88 -14.93
N HIS A 447 12.92 7.55 -13.68
CA HIS A 447 13.01 8.53 -12.58
C HIS A 447 13.97 9.70 -12.90
N ASP A 448 15.00 9.44 -13.72
CA ASP A 448 15.99 10.40 -14.17
C ASP A 448 15.37 11.54 -15.03
N SER A 449 14.32 11.26 -15.79
CA SER A 449 13.59 12.26 -16.61
C SER A 449 12.83 13.30 -15.77
N ALA A 450 12.76 13.16 -14.44
CA ALA A 450 12.24 14.18 -13.55
C ALA A 450 13.01 15.51 -13.67
N PHE A 451 14.34 15.46 -13.78
CA PHE A 451 15.20 16.63 -13.62
C PHE A 451 15.14 17.61 -14.82
N PRO A 452 15.18 17.18 -16.09
CA PRO A 452 14.98 18.08 -17.25
C PRO A 452 13.62 18.78 -17.21
N ILE A 453 12.55 18.06 -16.84
CA ILE A 453 11.19 18.60 -16.76
C ILE A 453 11.09 19.61 -15.61
N ALA A 454 11.62 19.26 -14.44
CA ALA A 454 11.57 20.09 -13.25
C ALA A 454 12.35 21.40 -13.37
N VAL A 455 13.52 21.42 -14.02
CA VAL A 455 14.28 22.68 -14.18
C VAL A 455 13.59 23.66 -15.14
N VAL A 456 12.93 23.14 -16.19
CA VAL A 456 12.13 23.96 -17.11
C VAL A 456 10.88 24.49 -16.42
N LEU A 457 10.19 23.66 -15.61
CA LEU A 457 9.05 24.12 -14.79
C LEU A 457 9.47 25.18 -13.77
N SER A 458 10.61 25.01 -13.09
CA SER A 458 11.20 26.01 -12.17
C SER A 458 11.46 27.34 -12.88
N GLY A 459 12.07 27.33 -14.07
CA GLY A 459 12.28 28.53 -14.87
C GLY A 459 10.98 29.23 -15.29
N ILE A 460 9.97 28.46 -15.73
CA ILE A 460 8.65 29.00 -16.07
C ILE A 460 7.95 29.59 -14.83
N TRP A 461 8.11 28.98 -13.65
CA TRP A 461 7.56 29.45 -12.38
C TRP A 461 8.22 30.77 -11.93
N GLU A 462 9.55 30.88 -12.01
CA GLU A 462 10.28 32.12 -11.71
C GLU A 462 9.91 33.27 -12.66
N LEU A 463 9.51 32.98 -13.90
CA LEU A 463 9.01 33.98 -14.86
C LEU A 463 7.53 34.31 -14.66
N HIS A 464 6.70 33.32 -14.32
CA HIS A 464 5.25 33.41 -14.28
C HIS A 464 4.67 32.64 -13.07
N PRO A 465 4.65 33.23 -11.85
CA PRO A 465 4.25 32.52 -10.62
C PRO A 465 2.90 31.79 -10.69
N ARG A 466 1.89 32.39 -11.34
CA ARG A 466 0.57 31.77 -11.56
C ARG A 466 0.59 30.45 -12.34
N VAL A 467 1.64 30.19 -13.12
CA VAL A 467 1.81 28.91 -13.83
C VAL A 467 2.27 27.81 -12.84
N GLY A 468 3.03 28.20 -11.82
CA GLY A 468 3.32 27.38 -10.64
C GLY A 468 2.09 27.10 -9.79
N ASP A 469 1.24 28.10 -9.55
CA ASP A 469 -0.03 27.91 -8.83
C ASP A 469 -0.95 26.89 -9.56
N ILE A 470 -1.02 26.96 -10.89
CA ILE A 470 -1.71 25.95 -11.73
C ILE A 470 -1.05 24.56 -11.62
N PHE A 471 0.29 24.49 -11.61
CA PHE A 471 1.01 23.24 -11.45
C PHE A 471 0.71 22.59 -10.09
N LEU A 472 0.81 23.34 -8.99
CA LEU A 472 0.48 22.86 -7.65
C LEU A 472 -0.98 22.43 -7.55
N ALA A 473 -1.93 23.26 -8.02
CA ALA A 473 -3.34 22.91 -8.03
C ALA A 473 -3.63 21.56 -8.73
N HIS A 474 -3.03 21.33 -9.90
CA HIS A 474 -3.22 20.10 -10.67
C HIS A 474 -2.48 18.90 -10.05
N LEU A 475 -1.27 19.12 -9.51
CA LEU A 475 -0.51 18.13 -8.76
C LEU A 475 -1.26 17.68 -7.51
N HIS A 476 -1.74 18.61 -6.69
CA HIS A 476 -2.49 18.34 -5.46
C HIS A 476 -3.78 17.55 -5.76
N LYS A 477 -4.49 17.93 -6.83
CA LYS A 477 -5.72 17.26 -7.28
C LYS A 477 -5.50 15.84 -7.85
N LYS A 478 -4.30 15.54 -8.36
CA LYS A 478 -3.94 14.21 -8.89
C LYS A 478 -3.11 13.34 -7.93
N CYS A 479 -2.46 13.96 -6.94
CA CYS A 479 -1.65 13.32 -5.90
C CYS A 479 -1.86 14.11 -4.58
N PRO A 480 -2.87 13.77 -3.75
CA PRO A 480 -3.13 14.48 -2.48
C PRO A 480 -1.95 14.38 -1.51
N TYR A 481 -1.08 13.37 -1.68
CA TYR A 481 0.15 13.16 -0.92
C TYR A 481 1.25 14.20 -1.18
N SER A 482 1.09 15.08 -2.17
CA SER A 482 1.91 16.29 -2.34
C SER A 482 1.57 17.39 -1.33
N VAL A 483 0.43 17.27 -0.62
CA VAL A 483 -0.10 18.21 0.39
C VAL A 483 0.17 17.77 1.85
N PRO A 484 0.89 16.65 2.07
CA PRO A 484 0.82 15.87 3.30
C PRO A 484 -0.57 15.74 3.93
N PHE A 485 -1.51 15.20 3.15
CA PHE A 485 -2.87 14.93 3.61
C PHE A 485 -3.32 13.52 3.24
N TYR A 486 -3.96 12.83 4.19
CA TYR A 486 -4.68 11.58 3.97
C TYR A 486 -6.18 11.85 4.09
N PRO A 487 -6.93 11.86 2.96
CA PRO A 487 -8.38 12.01 2.97
C PRO A 487 -9.05 10.96 3.86
N ALA A 488 -9.71 11.42 4.93
CA ALA A 488 -10.45 10.56 5.84
C ALA A 488 -11.75 10.05 5.20
N TRP A 489 -12.18 8.85 5.56
CA TRP A 489 -13.48 8.31 5.15
C TRP A 489 -14.62 9.16 5.74
N LYS A 490 -15.66 9.41 4.95
CA LYS A 490 -16.87 10.13 5.37
C LYS A 490 -18.07 9.20 5.33
N GLU A 491 -18.87 9.18 6.40
CA GLU A 491 -20.10 8.41 6.43
C GLU A 491 -21.06 8.87 5.31
N GLY A 492 -21.54 7.91 4.51
CA GLY A 492 -22.39 8.17 3.34
C GLY A 492 -21.64 8.42 2.02
N THR A 493 -20.31 8.54 2.01
CA THR A 493 -19.51 8.54 0.76
C THR A 493 -19.36 7.12 0.22
N SER A 494 -19.39 6.95 -1.11
CA SER A 494 -19.22 5.65 -1.75
C SER A 494 -17.75 5.19 -1.82
N MET A 495 -17.50 3.88 -1.92
CA MET A 495 -16.14 3.34 -2.01
C MET A 495 -15.36 3.90 -3.22
N GLU A 496 -16.00 3.98 -4.40
CA GLU A 496 -15.39 4.55 -5.61
C GLU A 496 -15.00 6.02 -5.42
N GLU A 497 -15.85 6.79 -4.73
CA GLU A 497 -15.66 8.22 -4.49
C GLU A 497 -14.58 8.48 -3.43
N TYR A 498 -14.49 7.63 -2.40
CA TYR A 498 -13.35 7.61 -1.48
C TYR A 498 -12.04 7.26 -2.18
N GLN A 499 -12.04 6.26 -3.06
CA GLN A 499 -10.87 5.90 -3.88
C GLN A 499 -10.44 7.05 -4.80
N ARG A 500 -11.40 7.76 -5.42
CA ARG A 500 -11.12 9.00 -6.18
C ARG A 500 -10.54 10.12 -5.29
N MET A 501 -10.99 10.28 -4.05
CA MET A 501 -10.39 11.24 -3.10
C MET A 501 -8.96 10.88 -2.72
N LEU A 502 -8.64 9.59 -2.54
CA LEU A 502 -7.26 9.10 -2.39
C LEU A 502 -6.43 9.23 -3.69
N GLY A 503 -7.06 9.61 -4.80
CA GLY A 503 -6.42 9.88 -6.08
C GLY A 503 -6.30 8.69 -7.02
N TYR A 504 -6.95 7.54 -6.74
CA TYR A 504 -7.03 6.40 -7.68
C TYR A 504 -7.83 6.77 -8.92
N GLU A 505 -7.44 6.26 -10.08
CA GLU A 505 -8.26 6.36 -11.27
C GLU A 505 -9.30 5.22 -11.29
N VAL A 506 -10.56 5.54 -11.62
CA VAL A 506 -11.69 4.60 -11.63
C VAL A 506 -12.38 4.70 -12.98
N HIS A 507 -12.24 3.67 -13.80
CA HIS A 507 -12.75 3.57 -15.17
C HIS A 507 -13.73 2.39 -15.27
N ASP A 508 -14.95 2.61 -15.77
CA ASP A 508 -15.99 1.58 -15.93
C ASP A 508 -16.22 0.72 -14.67
N SER A 509 -16.29 1.38 -13.50
CA SER A 509 -16.36 0.78 -12.15
C SER A 509 -15.24 -0.24 -11.82
N LYS A 510 -14.13 -0.20 -12.56
CA LYS A 510 -12.86 -0.84 -12.19
C LYS A 510 -11.93 0.22 -11.59
N VAL A 511 -11.36 -0.13 -10.43
CA VAL A 511 -10.34 0.68 -9.76
C VAL A 511 -8.97 0.30 -10.32
N GLU A 512 -8.11 1.30 -10.50
CA GLU A 512 -6.70 1.12 -10.81
C GLU A 512 -5.99 0.17 -9.84
N GLU A 513 -5.09 -0.68 -10.37
CA GLU A 513 -4.30 -1.61 -9.57
C GLU A 513 -3.27 -0.88 -8.70
N GLN A 514 -3.05 -1.38 -7.48
CA GLN A 514 -2.14 -0.81 -6.48
C GLN A 514 -0.76 -0.48 -7.05
N ASP A 515 -0.22 -1.35 -7.90
CA ASP A 515 1.11 -1.22 -8.49
C ASP A 515 1.20 -0.09 -9.52
N HIS A 516 0.12 0.15 -10.28
CA HIS A 516 0.02 1.28 -11.22
C HIS A 516 -0.18 2.60 -10.46
N PHE A 517 -1.07 2.59 -9.45
CA PHE A 517 -1.29 3.72 -8.54
C PHE A 517 0.02 4.16 -7.86
N LEU A 518 0.79 3.23 -7.29
CA LEU A 518 2.05 3.53 -6.63
C LEU A 518 3.10 4.11 -7.60
N LYS A 519 3.26 3.55 -8.82
CA LYS A 519 4.17 4.11 -9.85
C LYS A 519 3.77 5.54 -10.27
N ARG A 520 2.46 5.80 -10.37
CA ARG A 520 1.91 7.11 -10.74
C ARG A 520 2.13 8.15 -9.64
N MET A 521 1.86 7.81 -8.38
CA MET A 521 2.13 8.69 -7.23
C MET A 521 3.63 8.92 -7.02
N SER A 522 4.46 7.88 -7.21
CA SER A 522 5.92 7.95 -7.19
C SER A 522 6.44 9.00 -8.18
N GLY A 523 6.05 8.91 -9.45
CA GLY A 523 6.48 9.87 -10.47
C GLY A 523 6.06 11.32 -10.17
N MET A 524 4.87 11.52 -9.59
CA MET A 524 4.40 12.86 -9.18
C MET A 524 5.21 13.43 -8.02
N ILE A 525 5.54 12.63 -7.00
CA ILE A 525 6.40 13.08 -5.89
C ILE A 525 7.86 13.25 -6.33
N ARG A 526 8.40 12.40 -7.21
CA ARG A 526 9.75 12.58 -7.77
C ARG A 526 9.85 13.88 -8.58
N LEU A 527 8.84 14.20 -9.39
CA LEU A 527 8.78 15.49 -10.10
C LEU A 527 8.69 16.68 -9.13
N TYR A 528 7.82 16.61 -8.12
CA TYR A 528 7.69 17.63 -7.08
C TYR A 528 9.00 17.85 -6.31
N ALA A 529 9.63 16.76 -5.86
CA ALA A 529 10.90 16.74 -5.14
C ALA A 529 12.07 17.29 -5.99
N ALA A 530 12.02 17.14 -7.32
CA ALA A 530 12.97 17.76 -8.22
C ALA A 530 12.74 19.28 -8.36
N ILE A 531 11.49 19.74 -8.45
CA ILE A 531 11.16 21.17 -8.60
C ILE A 531 11.55 21.98 -7.35
N ILE A 532 11.40 21.45 -6.14
CA ILE A 532 11.74 22.19 -4.90
C ILE A 532 13.24 22.45 -4.69
N GLN A 533 14.12 21.69 -5.37
CA GLN A 533 15.58 21.80 -5.22
C GLN A 533 16.28 22.37 -6.46
N LEU A 534 15.67 22.25 -7.65
CA LEU A 534 16.24 22.76 -8.89
C LEU A 534 15.95 24.25 -9.04
N ARG A 535 16.84 24.90 -9.79
CA ARG A 535 16.72 26.30 -10.17
C ARG A 535 17.17 26.50 -11.61
N TRP A 536 16.50 27.38 -12.35
CA TRP A 536 16.90 27.73 -13.70
C TRP A 536 18.25 28.48 -13.72
N PRO A 537 19.32 27.94 -14.34
CA PRO A 537 20.68 28.48 -14.17
C PRO A 537 20.92 29.79 -14.94
N TYR A 538 20.14 30.07 -15.98
CA TYR A 538 20.29 31.28 -16.81
C TYR A 538 19.36 32.44 -16.37
N GLY A 539 18.93 32.44 -15.09
CA GLY A 539 18.02 33.44 -14.53
C GLY A 539 18.74 34.64 -13.92
N ASN A 540 18.50 35.85 -14.43
CA ASN A 540 19.15 37.08 -13.97
C ASN A 540 18.57 37.65 -12.64
N LYS A 541 17.95 36.81 -11.80
CA LYS A 541 17.21 37.20 -10.58
C LYS A 541 17.89 36.69 -9.31
N GLN A 542 18.31 37.59 -8.42
CA GLN A 542 18.87 37.25 -7.10
C GLN A 542 17.81 36.83 -6.05
N GLY A 543 16.56 36.56 -6.45
CA GLY A 543 15.50 36.09 -5.55
C GLY A 543 15.68 34.63 -5.10
N ALA A 544 14.91 34.22 -4.10
CA ALA A 544 14.74 32.81 -3.73
C ALA A 544 13.79 32.09 -4.71
N HIS A 545 13.92 30.76 -4.82
CA HIS A 545 12.99 29.95 -5.62
C HIS A 545 11.57 30.04 -5.04
N PRO A 546 10.51 30.33 -5.84
CA PRO A 546 9.16 30.56 -5.34
C PRO A 546 8.60 29.43 -4.48
N HIS A 547 9.01 28.19 -4.78
CA HIS A 547 8.61 26.98 -4.07
C HIS A 547 9.85 26.14 -3.72
N GLY A 548 10.77 26.73 -2.96
CA GLY A 548 12.09 26.14 -2.64
C GLY A 548 12.09 25.09 -1.52
N LEU A 549 13.30 24.71 -1.08
CA LEU A 549 13.58 23.67 -0.07
C LEU A 549 12.85 23.84 1.28
N SER A 550 12.38 25.05 1.62
CA SER A 550 11.52 25.29 2.80
C SER A 550 10.19 24.54 2.71
N TYR A 551 9.58 24.48 1.53
CA TYR A 551 8.39 23.66 1.27
C TYR A 551 8.72 22.16 1.29
N GLY A 552 9.94 21.79 0.90
CA GLY A 552 10.44 20.42 1.03
C GLY A 552 10.61 19.97 2.48
N TRP A 553 11.21 20.80 3.32
CA TRP A 553 11.31 20.56 4.77
C TRP A 553 9.93 20.47 5.42
N ARG A 554 9.02 21.40 5.07
CA ARG A 554 7.63 21.37 5.53
C ARG A 554 6.89 20.10 5.10
N TRP A 555 7.03 19.67 3.84
CA TRP A 555 6.45 18.42 3.34
C TRP A 555 6.92 17.23 4.17
N LEU A 556 8.24 17.10 4.39
CA LEU A 556 8.81 16.00 5.15
C LEU A 556 8.35 16.00 6.62
N ALA A 557 8.36 17.16 7.27
CA ALA A 557 7.90 17.31 8.65
C ALA A 557 6.41 17.00 8.80
N GLN A 558 5.55 17.46 7.87
CA GLN A 558 4.12 17.14 7.92
C GLN A 558 3.86 15.65 7.67
N MET A 559 4.53 15.02 6.68
CA MET A 559 4.39 13.57 6.42
C MET A 559 4.76 12.71 7.65
N LEU A 560 5.80 13.11 8.40
CA LEU A 560 6.26 12.38 9.58
C LEU A 560 5.41 12.62 10.85
N ASN A 561 4.54 13.64 10.83
CA ASN A 561 3.58 13.92 11.91
C ASN A 561 2.24 13.18 11.75
N LEU A 562 1.97 12.60 10.57
CA LEU A 562 0.79 11.75 10.32
C LEU A 562 1.00 10.32 10.87
N GLU A 563 -0.07 9.54 10.94
CA GLU A 563 0.02 8.07 11.06
C GLU A 563 0.24 7.46 9.67
N PRO A 564 1.25 6.60 9.45
CA PRO A 564 1.58 6.09 8.14
C PRO A 564 0.50 5.15 7.55
N LEU A 565 0.41 5.15 6.22
CA LEU A 565 -0.29 4.16 5.41
C LEU A 565 0.75 3.22 4.77
N ALA A 566 0.66 1.91 5.05
CA ALA A 566 1.60 0.84 4.68
C ALA A 566 2.57 1.09 3.50
N ASP A 567 2.21 0.69 2.27
CA ASP A 567 3.05 0.90 1.08
C ASP A 567 3.23 2.38 0.74
N VAL A 568 2.15 3.15 0.86
CA VAL A 568 2.03 4.50 0.32
C VAL A 568 3.04 5.42 1.02
N THR A 569 3.03 5.51 2.34
CA THR A 569 3.97 6.36 3.08
C THR A 569 5.42 5.89 2.93
N ALA A 570 5.67 4.57 2.84
CA ALA A 570 7.00 4.03 2.62
C ALA A 570 7.58 4.42 1.25
N MET A 571 6.77 4.33 0.19
CA MET A 571 7.11 4.74 -1.17
C MET A 571 7.36 6.26 -1.24
N LEU A 572 6.41 7.07 -0.76
CA LEU A 572 6.48 8.53 -0.85
C LEU A 572 7.73 9.08 -0.13
N LEU A 573 8.04 8.56 1.07
CA LEU A 573 9.24 8.95 1.82
C LEU A 573 10.53 8.52 1.12
N LEU A 574 10.60 7.29 0.58
CA LEU A 574 11.77 6.83 -0.16
C LEU A 574 12.04 7.70 -1.37
N ASP A 575 11.01 7.93 -2.19
CA ASP A 575 11.13 8.66 -3.46
C ASP A 575 11.51 10.12 -3.25
N PHE A 576 10.91 10.76 -2.24
CA PHE A 576 11.23 12.14 -1.86
C PHE A 576 12.65 12.28 -1.30
N LEU A 577 13.11 11.33 -0.48
CA LEU A 577 14.46 11.33 0.10
C LEU A 577 15.54 10.94 -0.93
N GLU A 578 15.25 10.02 -1.86
CA GLU A 578 16.14 9.72 -2.98
C GLU A 578 16.35 10.95 -3.87
N VAL A 579 15.28 11.71 -4.16
CA VAL A 579 15.37 12.87 -5.06
C VAL A 579 15.92 14.10 -4.36
N CYS A 580 15.35 14.51 -3.22
CA CYS A 580 15.64 15.81 -2.59
C CYS A 580 16.52 15.72 -1.32
N GLY A 581 16.77 14.51 -0.79
CA GLY A 581 17.47 14.33 0.49
C GLY A 581 18.89 14.92 0.51
N ASN A 582 19.62 14.88 -0.60
CA ASN A 582 20.96 15.48 -0.69
C ASN A 582 20.93 17.02 -0.57
N ALA A 583 19.93 17.68 -1.18
CA ALA A 583 19.75 19.13 -1.08
C ALA A 583 19.24 19.55 0.32
N LEU A 584 18.32 18.79 0.91
CA LEU A 584 17.84 19.02 2.28
C LEU A 584 18.96 18.82 3.32
N MET A 585 19.81 17.80 3.14
CA MET A 585 20.99 17.58 3.99
C MET A 585 21.97 18.76 3.89
N LYS A 586 22.26 19.26 2.68
CA LYS A 586 23.12 20.45 2.48
C LYS A 586 22.53 21.73 3.07
N GLN A 587 21.21 21.91 3.03
CA GLN A 587 20.54 23.12 3.50
C GLN A 587 20.30 23.15 5.02
N TYR A 588 20.06 21.99 5.65
CA TYR A 588 19.64 21.89 7.06
C TYR A 588 20.58 21.07 7.96
N GLY A 589 21.59 20.43 7.40
CA GLY A 589 22.69 19.76 8.10
C GLY A 589 22.23 18.82 9.22
N ILE A 590 22.67 19.12 10.44
CA ILE A 590 22.38 18.35 11.65
C ILE A 590 20.87 18.17 11.88
N GLN A 591 20.02 19.16 11.53
CA GLN A 591 18.58 19.03 11.73
C GLN A 591 17.98 17.97 10.79
N PHE A 592 18.46 17.88 9.54
CA PHE A 592 18.06 16.82 8.61
C PHE A 592 18.52 15.44 9.11
N TRP A 593 19.74 15.34 9.67
CA TRP A 593 20.21 14.08 10.26
C TRP A 593 19.38 13.63 11.47
N LYS A 594 18.92 14.56 12.34
CA LYS A 594 17.94 14.23 13.40
C LYS A 594 16.64 13.66 12.81
N THR A 595 16.14 14.23 11.72
CA THR A 595 14.96 13.71 11.01
C THR A 595 15.21 12.31 10.44
N MET A 596 16.39 12.04 9.86
CA MET A 596 16.78 10.69 9.40
C MET A 596 16.87 9.67 10.55
N PHE A 597 17.39 10.06 11.71
CA PHE A 597 17.38 9.22 12.91
C PHE A 597 15.96 8.97 13.43
N PHE A 598 15.08 9.98 13.46
CA PHE A 598 13.67 9.81 13.81
C PHE A 598 12.95 8.84 12.85
N ILE A 599 13.20 8.97 11.54
CA ILE A 599 12.69 8.02 10.53
C ILE A 599 13.16 6.60 10.87
N GLN A 600 14.45 6.39 11.14
CA GLN A 600 15.00 5.06 11.46
C GLN A 600 14.44 4.47 12.77
N LYS A 601 14.34 5.29 13.83
CA LYS A 601 14.09 4.82 15.21
C LYS A 601 12.62 4.82 15.63
N SER A 602 11.81 5.70 15.05
CA SER A 602 10.44 5.96 15.52
C SER A 602 9.40 5.85 14.41
N TYR A 603 9.73 6.28 13.19
CA TYR A 603 8.73 6.26 12.10
C TYR A 603 8.68 4.91 11.36
N ILE A 604 9.82 4.31 11.02
CA ILE A 604 9.85 2.97 10.38
C ILE A 604 9.12 1.91 11.22
N PRO A 605 9.30 1.79 12.54
CA PRO A 605 8.51 0.86 13.37
C PRO A 605 6.99 1.09 13.32
N ARG A 606 6.52 2.35 13.19
CA ARG A 606 5.09 2.65 12.99
C ARG A 606 4.60 2.17 11.62
N ILE A 607 5.40 2.33 10.57
CA ILE A 607 5.08 1.75 9.26
C ILE A 607 5.07 0.20 9.34
N GLU A 608 6.01 -0.41 10.05
CA GLU A 608 6.08 -1.88 10.24
C GLU A 608 4.83 -2.42 10.95
N ALA A 609 4.30 -1.70 11.93
CA ALA A 609 3.08 -2.09 12.66
C ALA A 609 1.79 -2.05 11.81
N VAL A 610 1.71 -1.20 10.78
CA VAL A 610 0.54 -1.07 9.89
C VAL A 610 0.66 -1.83 8.56
N THR A 611 1.83 -2.41 8.26
CA THR A 611 2.13 -3.04 6.97
C THR A 611 1.90 -4.54 7.01
N SER A 612 1.10 -5.08 6.09
CA SER A 612 0.92 -6.53 5.97
C SER A 612 2.17 -7.20 5.38
N SER A 613 2.35 -8.51 5.61
CA SER A 613 3.54 -9.24 5.15
C SER A 613 3.74 -9.22 3.63
N GLY A 614 2.66 -9.13 2.85
CA GLY A 614 2.71 -8.97 1.39
C GLY A 614 3.14 -7.58 0.91
N GLN A 615 3.12 -6.57 1.78
CA GLN A 615 3.34 -5.15 1.47
C GLN A 615 4.70 -4.63 1.99
N MET A 616 5.56 -5.53 2.49
CA MET A 616 6.88 -5.17 3.03
C MET A 616 7.89 -4.67 1.97
N GLY A 617 7.54 -4.67 0.68
CA GLY A 617 8.42 -4.30 -0.43
C GLY A 617 8.88 -2.84 -0.39
N CYS A 618 7.95 -1.88 -0.29
CA CYS A 618 8.27 -0.45 -0.24
C CYS A 618 9.04 -0.11 1.04
N LEU A 619 8.59 -0.65 2.18
CA LEU A 619 9.19 -0.45 3.49
C LEU A 619 10.61 -1.01 3.59
N SER A 620 10.87 -2.18 3.00
CA SER A 620 12.22 -2.77 2.93
C SER A 620 13.17 -1.90 2.11
N ARG A 621 12.71 -1.25 1.04
CA ARG A 621 13.53 -0.31 0.25
C ARG A 621 13.86 0.95 1.05
N LEU A 622 12.86 1.56 1.71
CA LEU A 622 13.06 2.72 2.61
C LEU A 622 14.04 2.40 3.75
N LYS A 623 13.84 1.27 4.44
CA LYS A 623 14.70 0.81 5.55
C LYS A 623 16.14 0.60 5.09
N ASN A 624 16.35 0.01 3.90
CA ASN A 624 17.68 -0.15 3.31
C ASN A 624 18.32 1.18 2.88
N PHE A 625 17.55 2.12 2.31
CA PHE A 625 18.06 3.45 1.94
C PHE A 625 18.50 4.24 3.17
N VAL A 626 17.63 4.37 4.17
CA VAL A 626 17.89 5.10 5.42
C VAL A 626 19.06 4.49 6.19
N GLN A 627 19.17 3.15 6.25
CA GLN A 627 20.32 2.49 6.89
C GLN A 627 21.63 2.69 6.12
N LYS A 628 21.63 2.73 4.79
CA LYS A 628 22.85 3.02 4.02
C LYS A 628 23.32 4.46 4.26
N CYS A 629 22.40 5.42 4.16
CA CYS A 629 22.67 6.84 4.41
C CYS A 629 23.27 7.08 5.81
N LEU A 630 22.64 6.53 6.85
CA LEU A 630 23.09 6.68 8.24
C LEU A 630 24.37 5.91 8.58
N ARG A 631 24.84 4.98 7.73
CA ARG A 631 26.14 4.31 7.89
C ARG A 631 27.28 4.98 7.10
N ALA A 632 26.94 5.71 6.04
CA ALA A 632 27.88 6.47 5.22
C ALA A 632 28.04 7.92 5.69
N GLU A 633 27.13 8.41 6.54
CA GLU A 633 26.97 9.82 6.93
C GLU A 633 26.81 10.78 5.73
N GLU A 634 26.37 10.23 4.60
CA GLU A 634 26.11 10.91 3.34
C GLU A 634 24.75 10.51 2.78
N ILE A 635 24.04 11.47 2.17
CA ILE A 635 22.91 11.17 1.28
C ILE A 635 23.44 11.19 -0.16
N PRO A 636 23.31 10.10 -0.94
CA PRO A 636 23.83 10.07 -2.31
C PRO A 636 23.16 11.15 -3.18
N LEU A 637 23.88 11.65 -4.18
CA LEU A 637 23.28 12.49 -5.21
C LEU A 637 22.20 11.72 -5.97
N PRO A 638 21.05 12.34 -6.28
CA PRO A 638 20.00 11.69 -7.04
C PRO A 638 20.47 11.33 -8.45
N LYS A 639 19.99 10.19 -8.95
CA LYS A 639 20.18 9.77 -10.35
C LYS A 639 19.42 10.73 -11.27
N GLY A 640 19.95 10.95 -12.47
CA GLY A 640 19.42 11.91 -13.44
C GLY A 640 19.69 13.39 -13.16
N ILE A 641 20.39 13.75 -12.07
CA ILE A 641 20.69 15.16 -11.77
C ILE A 641 21.51 15.83 -12.89
N LEU A 642 21.11 17.06 -13.25
CA LEU A 642 21.70 17.79 -14.37
C LEU A 642 23.10 18.29 -14.03
N THR A 643 24.10 17.52 -14.45
CA THR A 643 25.52 17.79 -14.21
C THR A 643 26.02 19.01 -15.00
N PRO A 644 27.15 19.62 -14.61
CA PRO A 644 27.75 20.72 -15.37
C PRO A 644 28.21 20.38 -16.80
N SER A 645 28.11 19.13 -17.28
CA SER A 645 28.33 18.78 -18.70
C SER A 645 27.05 18.93 -19.54
N PHE A 646 25.87 18.63 -18.96
CA PHE A 646 24.57 18.83 -19.62
C PHE A 646 24.40 20.28 -20.07
N TRP A 647 24.73 21.25 -19.22
CA TRP A 647 24.64 22.69 -19.50
C TRP A 647 25.76 23.27 -20.39
N ARG A 648 26.65 22.40 -20.92
CA ARG A 648 27.75 22.76 -21.84
C ARG A 648 27.66 22.02 -23.19
N THR A 649 26.54 21.33 -23.43
CA THR A 649 26.23 20.60 -24.67
C THR A 649 25.07 21.30 -25.38
#